data_AF-A0A0C1JL62-F1
#
_entry.id   AF-A0A0C1JL62-F1
#
_cell.length_a   1.000
_cell.length_b   1.000
_cell.length_c   1.000
_cell.angle_alpha   90.00
_cell.angle_beta   90.00
_cell.angle_gamma   90.00
#
_symmetry.space_group_name_H-M   'P 1'
#
loop_
_entity.id
_entity.type
_entity.pdbx_description
1 polymer ?
#
loop_
_entity_poly.entity_id
_entity_poly.type
_entity_poly.pdbx_seq_one_letter_code
_entity_poly.pdbx_strand_id
1 'polypeptide(L)'
;MEFEKILSLLSRSPHPINDRNFFTDVFTYVSQRRKRFLAKDADNLKRVASEEYDELSKRLDRSKFQESCAVRNVLKTRRLANLLINDKGELNFALLTKVIHLISQHLYFLGPERQHDSVRQEHLLKALKVLNENKDVQRQLHAIQKPYSNRIAEQLIMATLQLPEKTTLTNAHARRAALSAFLCYLRQNIGSCFATAPCLIIHDEQPLRFLLDIDELLITGRLKRTWGGAEYSVPLSPSWGSGDLKKIIPTSLANLSLSPGLIAACEVIGLVDVEASLDAKCIQLKALAKEIIKVQDENSIFYISAEQLLKLMLLKYFNITTKDLEDYQQRTSESMQSSLMFQVPQAGSSKGQACANFLLHYDKAKEAFKALADNALLKAWEFTVASFAENKAGFTQWNLYASLGLEPQEKGGIGQCLYAFLQKKLEETQAKMQSLEEEHAQIYAQVKYLEGRMQHASEKEAAWLKAEYQSKRNEFYTFEDLKNKTHRKASRYANLFNLIIQYYTELFPKYFQEVYDADMHDFTANPYDDSPAGFRLLYKFGRNNPASWMRIYEPSQFIDSLASFFSTTESEIASSAELEGMKDEYAEMVTAIISHVRTNEFLETSFYRMAAAHHSRIVHAPLEHLDQIEKKPWCYTSGGSMETLVSTYFRRDSKPVKISRWIESPVEFLVFLTDIMKQSPPSISERFLKDPTKLMLMHSPTHAFGFRPGLSPFKEAWANDAFTYTWIRDNLIAPMSNFIERIRLNNEMLDYLVDSISQGLPAHYRHSFRKKIIGLSSPMKTVEFRNHLLGQIQQERGLGAQERAALSSDVIDGTLYNLLPLFSIEELEERVKNVFKELKDIIFIDENKFPLQACLRALIKSSPKTKVVTSQALQDVCKAIVCLYLDRTCCSLDYHLRVTQAVQKLGYAMPSSIFFADTNWVKDYFAFVVNPGNGSLELWRVDVLGSTGYPMSLWEHWLNGSQRQSQWGVYPRPYEYTF
;
A
#
# COMPACT_ATOMS: atom_id res chain seq x y z
N MET A 1 36.92 -25.93 8.53
CA MET A 1 37.37 -25.82 7.11
C MET A 1 38.88 -25.98 7.06
N GLU A 2 39.45 -26.67 6.07
CA GLU A 2 40.91 -26.75 5.92
C GLU A 2 41.47 -25.38 5.51
N PHE A 3 42.47 -24.90 6.23
CA PHE A 3 43.06 -23.57 6.05
C PHE A 3 43.59 -23.32 4.63
N GLU A 4 44.23 -24.30 4.01
CA GLU A 4 44.73 -24.22 2.63
C GLU A 4 43.62 -23.91 1.61
N LYS A 5 42.41 -24.43 1.83
CA LYS A 5 41.26 -24.15 0.95
C LYS A 5 40.75 -22.72 1.12
N ILE A 6 40.81 -22.18 2.33
CA ILE A 6 40.46 -20.77 2.62
C ILE A 6 41.47 -19.84 1.92
N LEU A 7 42.77 -20.10 2.07
CA LEU A 7 43.80 -19.32 1.41
C LEU A 7 43.68 -19.37 -0.12
N SER A 8 43.42 -20.55 -0.68
CA SER A 8 43.19 -20.69 -2.13
C SER A 8 41.95 -19.94 -2.59
N LEU A 9 40.87 -19.89 -1.79
CA LEU A 9 39.65 -19.14 -2.13
C LEU A 9 39.95 -17.64 -2.15
N LEU A 10 40.53 -17.11 -1.07
CA LEU A 10 40.85 -15.69 -0.95
C LEU A 10 41.84 -15.23 -2.02
N SER A 11 42.85 -16.04 -2.32
CA SER A 11 43.87 -15.73 -3.35
C SER A 11 43.33 -15.78 -4.78
N ARG A 12 42.23 -16.51 -5.01
CA ARG A 12 41.59 -16.69 -6.34
C ARG A 12 40.27 -15.94 -6.48
N SER A 13 39.92 -15.07 -5.52
CA SER A 13 38.69 -14.28 -5.60
C SER A 13 38.70 -13.45 -6.89
N PRO A 14 37.69 -13.60 -7.76
CA PRO A 14 37.62 -12.85 -9.02
C PRO A 14 37.33 -11.37 -8.80
N HIS A 15 36.74 -11.03 -7.64
CA HIS A 15 36.36 -9.67 -7.28
C HIS A 15 37.34 -9.10 -6.23
N PRO A 16 37.82 -7.85 -6.42
CA PRO A 16 38.71 -7.17 -5.46
C PRO A 16 37.96 -6.76 -4.18
N ILE A 17 38.71 -6.38 -3.13
CA ILE A 17 38.18 -6.04 -1.79
C ILE A 17 37.01 -5.04 -1.82
N ASN A 18 37.07 -4.02 -2.66
CA ASN A 18 36.03 -2.98 -2.74
C ASN A 18 34.81 -3.37 -3.59
N ASP A 19 34.86 -4.49 -4.29
CA ASP A 19 33.74 -4.94 -5.11
C ASP A 19 32.65 -5.55 -4.22
N ARG A 20 31.40 -5.13 -4.42
CA ARG A 20 30.24 -5.61 -3.65
C ARG A 20 30.06 -7.13 -3.78
N ASN A 21 30.58 -7.75 -4.83
CA ASN A 21 30.51 -9.20 -5.04
C ASN A 21 31.57 -9.98 -4.24
N PHE A 22 32.60 -9.34 -3.69
CA PHE A 22 33.64 -10.04 -2.91
C PHE A 22 33.02 -10.84 -1.75
N PHE A 23 32.21 -10.20 -0.92
CA PHE A 23 31.56 -10.88 0.19
C PHE A 23 30.55 -11.93 -0.30
N THR A 24 29.87 -11.63 -1.42
CA THR A 24 28.96 -12.57 -2.07
C THR A 24 29.67 -13.86 -2.43
N ASP A 25 30.87 -13.81 -3.02
CA ASP A 25 31.64 -15.01 -3.40
C ASP A 25 32.02 -15.86 -2.20
N VAL A 26 32.55 -15.22 -1.15
CA VAL A 26 32.92 -15.90 0.11
C VAL A 26 31.69 -16.58 0.73
N PHE A 27 30.58 -15.85 0.84
CA PHE A 27 29.33 -16.39 1.36
C PHE A 27 28.81 -17.56 0.52
N THR A 28 28.84 -17.43 -0.81
CA THR A 28 28.40 -18.47 -1.76
C THR A 28 29.18 -19.76 -1.55
N TYR A 29 30.50 -19.66 -1.40
CA TYR A 29 31.35 -20.81 -1.17
C TYR A 29 30.96 -21.55 0.11
N VAL A 30 30.78 -20.83 1.22
CA VAL A 30 30.36 -21.41 2.51
C VAL A 30 28.94 -21.99 2.39
N SER A 31 28.01 -21.26 1.78
CA SER A 31 26.62 -21.66 1.58
C SER A 31 26.50 -22.95 0.76
N GLN A 32 27.17 -23.06 -0.39
CA GLN A 32 27.16 -24.26 -1.21
C GLN A 32 27.72 -25.48 -0.49
N ARG A 33 28.82 -25.30 0.27
CA ARG A 33 29.40 -26.36 1.08
C ARG A 33 28.45 -26.81 2.19
N ARG A 34 27.80 -25.88 2.87
CA ARG A 34 26.77 -26.16 3.89
C ARG A 34 25.54 -26.84 3.30
N LYS A 35 25.07 -26.40 2.12
CA LYS A 35 23.96 -27.03 1.39
C LYS A 35 24.27 -28.50 1.07
N ARG A 36 25.48 -28.83 0.62
CA ARG A 36 25.91 -30.24 0.38
C ARG A 36 25.92 -31.07 1.67
N PHE A 37 26.29 -30.47 2.81
CA PHE A 37 26.25 -31.13 4.11
C PHE A 37 24.80 -31.35 4.58
N LEU A 38 23.95 -30.32 4.52
CA LEU A 38 22.55 -30.37 4.92
C LEU A 38 21.67 -31.21 3.99
N ALA A 39 22.02 -31.38 2.72
CA ALA A 39 21.31 -32.26 1.80
C ALA A 39 21.32 -33.73 2.26
N LYS A 40 22.32 -34.11 3.07
CA LYS A 40 22.43 -35.44 3.69
C LYS A 40 21.72 -35.52 5.06
N ASP A 41 21.26 -34.39 5.59
CA ASP A 41 20.55 -34.31 6.86
C ASP A 41 19.07 -34.71 6.64
N ALA A 42 18.61 -35.72 7.37
CA ALA A 42 17.23 -36.19 7.30
C ALA A 42 16.24 -35.22 7.99
N ASP A 43 16.74 -34.28 8.81
CA ASP A 43 15.90 -33.34 9.56
C ASP A 43 15.39 -32.19 8.68
N ASN A 44 14.18 -32.37 8.14
CA ASN A 44 13.56 -31.39 7.26
C ASN A 44 13.36 -30.01 7.92
N LEU A 45 13.07 -29.96 9.23
CA LEU A 45 12.88 -28.70 9.95
C LEU A 45 14.18 -27.91 10.03
N LYS A 46 15.29 -28.59 10.32
CA LYS A 46 16.61 -27.97 10.37
C LYS A 46 17.00 -27.39 9.01
N ARG A 47 16.72 -28.11 7.92
CA ARG A 47 16.93 -27.59 6.55
C ARG A 47 16.12 -26.33 6.31
N VAL A 48 14.83 -26.29 6.69
CA VAL A 48 13.98 -25.10 6.49
C VAL A 48 14.44 -23.92 7.38
N ALA A 49 14.83 -24.17 8.62
CA ALA A 49 15.29 -23.13 9.54
C ALA A 49 16.55 -22.43 9.01
N SER A 50 17.50 -23.20 8.46
CA SER A 50 18.78 -22.70 7.93
C SER A 50 18.82 -22.51 6.41
N GLU A 51 17.68 -22.53 5.70
CA GLU A 51 17.65 -22.38 4.25
C GLU A 51 18.01 -20.95 3.82
N GLU A 52 18.93 -20.83 2.87
CA GLU A 52 19.52 -19.57 2.43
C GLU A 52 18.85 -18.97 1.19
N TYR A 53 18.27 -19.84 0.35
CA TYR A 53 17.75 -19.45 -0.97
C TYR A 53 18.77 -18.59 -1.77
N ASP A 54 20.06 -18.93 -1.70
CA ASP A 54 21.17 -18.08 -2.18
C ASP A 54 21.04 -17.74 -3.68
N GLU A 55 20.91 -18.76 -4.54
CA GLU A 55 20.77 -18.59 -5.98
C GLU A 55 19.51 -17.78 -6.36
N LEU A 56 18.38 -18.08 -5.71
CA LEU A 56 17.12 -17.35 -5.90
C LEU A 56 17.29 -15.88 -5.51
N SER A 57 17.95 -15.61 -4.38
CA SER A 57 18.15 -14.25 -3.87
C SER A 57 19.02 -13.41 -4.81
N LYS A 58 20.15 -13.96 -5.29
CA LYS A 58 21.01 -13.25 -6.24
C LYS A 58 20.29 -12.85 -7.52
N ARG A 59 19.39 -13.71 -8.00
CA ARG A 59 18.57 -13.43 -9.18
C ARG A 59 17.57 -12.30 -8.94
N LEU A 60 16.92 -12.29 -7.77
CA LEU A 60 16.03 -11.22 -7.33
C LEU A 60 16.79 -9.89 -7.16
N ASP A 61 17.93 -9.91 -6.47
CA ASP A 61 18.74 -8.71 -6.20
C ASP A 61 19.32 -8.11 -7.49
N ARG A 62 19.65 -8.96 -8.48
CA ARG A 62 20.08 -8.51 -9.82
C ARG A 62 18.93 -7.95 -10.66
N SER A 63 17.76 -8.60 -10.66
CA SER A 63 16.62 -8.17 -11.47
C SER A 63 15.92 -6.94 -10.90
N LYS A 64 15.96 -6.75 -9.58
CA LYS A 64 15.37 -5.64 -8.79
C LYS A 64 13.84 -5.52 -8.84
N PHE A 65 13.16 -6.43 -9.54
CA PHE A 65 11.69 -6.41 -9.65
C PHE A 65 11.01 -6.73 -8.31
N GLN A 66 11.60 -7.61 -7.50
CA GLN A 66 11.05 -8.02 -6.20
C GLN A 66 12.15 -8.08 -5.16
N GLU A 67 11.81 -7.73 -3.92
CA GLU A 67 12.77 -7.71 -2.83
C GLU A 67 13.07 -9.13 -2.31
N SER A 68 14.35 -9.51 -2.31
CA SER A 68 14.74 -10.89 -1.98
C SER A 68 14.41 -11.30 -0.54
N CYS A 69 14.47 -10.37 0.41
CA CYS A 69 14.11 -10.60 1.82
C CYS A 69 12.61 -10.87 2.01
N ALA A 70 11.74 -10.23 1.21
CA ALA A 70 10.29 -10.50 1.24
C ALA A 70 9.99 -11.92 0.74
N VAL A 71 10.57 -12.29 -0.42
CA VAL A 71 10.42 -13.63 -0.99
C VAL A 71 10.90 -14.73 -0.03
N ARG A 72 12.09 -14.57 0.58
CA ARG A 72 12.60 -15.53 1.56
C ARG A 72 11.67 -15.69 2.77
N ASN A 73 11.08 -14.59 3.25
CA ASN A 73 10.16 -14.62 4.37
C ASN A 73 8.88 -15.40 4.02
N VAL A 74 8.22 -15.08 2.89
CA VAL A 74 7.02 -15.79 2.43
C VAL A 74 7.28 -17.28 2.22
N LEU A 75 8.38 -17.64 1.55
CA LEU A 75 8.73 -19.04 1.33
C LEU A 75 8.99 -19.80 2.64
N LYS A 76 9.72 -19.20 3.58
CA LYS A 76 10.02 -19.82 4.88
C LYS A 76 8.75 -20.00 5.72
N THR A 77 7.89 -18.99 5.81
CA THR A 77 6.69 -19.01 6.66
C THR A 77 5.66 -20.02 6.14
N ARG A 78 5.47 -20.09 4.81
CA ARG A 78 4.62 -21.09 4.16
C ARG A 78 5.10 -22.52 4.44
N ARG A 79 6.41 -22.78 4.26
CA ARG A 79 6.99 -24.10 4.53
C ARG A 79 6.87 -24.50 5.99
N LEU A 80 7.09 -23.57 6.93
CA LEU A 80 6.91 -23.82 8.35
C LEU A 80 5.45 -24.11 8.71
N ALA A 81 4.49 -23.34 8.19
CA ALA A 81 3.08 -23.60 8.44
C ALA A 81 2.66 -25.01 7.98
N ASN A 82 3.12 -25.44 6.80
CA ASN A 82 2.88 -26.79 6.28
C ASN A 82 3.49 -27.91 7.13
N LEU A 83 4.63 -27.65 7.80
CA LEU A 83 5.29 -28.64 8.66
C LEU A 83 4.70 -28.67 10.08
N LEU A 84 4.26 -27.52 10.60
CA LEU A 84 3.76 -27.40 11.96
C LEU A 84 2.30 -27.84 12.10
N ILE A 85 1.50 -27.75 11.03
CA ILE A 85 0.10 -28.17 11.01
C ILE A 85 -0.04 -29.44 10.17
N ASN A 86 -0.45 -30.54 10.81
CA ASN A 86 -0.65 -31.82 10.13
C ASN A 86 -1.89 -31.82 9.22
N ASP A 87 -2.13 -32.89 8.48
CA ASP A 87 -3.27 -32.98 7.54
C ASP A 87 -4.64 -33.05 8.23
N LYS A 88 -4.68 -33.34 9.54
CA LYS A 88 -5.88 -33.20 10.38
C LYS A 88 -6.12 -31.75 10.85
N GLY A 89 -5.18 -30.85 10.57
CA GLY A 89 -5.22 -29.46 10.99
C GLY A 89 -4.77 -29.23 12.43
N GLU A 90 -4.11 -30.20 13.06
CA GLU A 90 -3.61 -30.08 14.44
C GLU A 90 -2.19 -29.51 14.45
N LEU A 91 -1.91 -28.66 15.43
CA LEU A 91 -0.59 -28.09 15.67
C LEU A 91 0.32 -29.13 16.34
N ASN A 92 1.48 -29.41 15.75
CA ASN A 92 2.47 -30.31 16.32
C ASN A 92 3.39 -29.57 17.29
N PHE A 93 3.07 -29.64 18.60
CA PHE A 93 3.83 -28.98 19.65
C PHE A 93 5.29 -29.43 19.76
N ALA A 94 5.58 -30.72 19.50
CA ALA A 94 6.96 -31.21 19.53
C ALA A 94 7.81 -30.56 18.42
N LEU A 95 7.24 -30.43 17.21
CA LEU A 95 7.89 -29.71 16.11
C LEU A 95 7.97 -28.21 16.38
N LEU A 96 6.97 -27.62 17.04
CA LEU A 96 6.97 -26.21 17.43
C LEU A 96 8.12 -25.88 18.39
N THR A 97 8.28 -26.64 19.47
CA THR A 97 9.40 -26.43 20.42
C THR A 97 10.75 -26.62 19.72
N LYS A 98 10.86 -27.64 18.86
CA LYS A 98 12.08 -27.90 18.08
C LYS A 98 12.39 -26.75 17.12
N VAL A 99 11.41 -26.21 16.40
CA VAL A 99 11.65 -25.13 15.45
C VAL A 99 12.01 -23.82 16.14
N ILE A 100 11.42 -23.51 17.31
CA ILE A 100 11.80 -22.35 18.12
C ILE A 100 13.28 -22.44 18.51
N HIS A 101 13.74 -23.61 18.94
CA HIS A 101 15.14 -23.85 19.25
C HIS A 101 16.05 -23.66 18.02
N LEU A 102 15.69 -24.27 16.89
CA LEU A 102 16.47 -24.18 15.65
C LEU A 102 16.53 -22.75 15.09
N ILE A 103 15.41 -22.02 15.05
CA ILE A 103 15.39 -20.63 14.59
C ILE A 103 16.19 -19.75 15.55
N SER A 104 16.13 -19.98 16.86
CA SER A 104 16.97 -19.23 17.82
C SER A 104 18.48 -19.43 17.56
N GLN A 105 18.89 -20.61 17.07
CA GLN A 105 20.28 -20.90 16.70
C GLN A 105 20.68 -20.34 15.32
N HIS A 106 19.71 -20.10 14.45
CA HIS A 106 19.87 -19.67 13.07
C HIS A 106 19.12 -18.36 12.79
N LEU A 107 19.09 -17.47 13.79
CA LEU A 107 18.24 -16.28 13.79
C LEU A 107 18.73 -15.23 12.79
N TYR A 108 20.05 -15.03 12.71
CA TYR A 108 20.67 -14.00 11.90
C TYR A 108 21.51 -14.61 10.80
N PHE A 109 21.22 -14.21 9.57
CA PHE A 109 21.91 -14.67 8.37
C PHE A 109 23.03 -13.70 8.01
N LEU A 110 24.20 -14.24 7.63
CA LEU A 110 25.42 -13.46 7.42
C LEU A 110 25.62 -13.00 5.98
N GLY A 111 24.84 -13.47 5.01
CA GLY A 111 25.08 -13.16 3.61
C GLY A 111 24.91 -11.67 3.25
N PRO A 112 25.37 -11.26 2.06
CA PRO A 112 25.08 -9.93 1.53
C PRO A 112 23.55 -9.69 1.48
N GLU A 113 23.13 -8.47 1.82
CA GLU A 113 21.72 -8.06 1.92
C GLU A 113 20.88 -8.85 2.94
N ARG A 114 21.49 -9.70 3.79
CA ARG A 114 20.80 -10.51 4.79
C ARG A 114 20.51 -9.78 6.10
N GLN A 115 21.07 -8.60 6.32
CA GLN A 115 20.69 -7.74 7.45
C GLN A 115 19.18 -7.41 7.42
N HIS A 116 18.59 -7.32 6.22
CA HIS A 116 17.15 -7.11 6.09
C HIS A 116 16.32 -8.32 6.52
N ASP A 117 16.91 -9.52 6.64
CA ASP A 117 16.21 -10.69 7.16
C ASP A 117 16.13 -10.70 8.69
N SER A 118 17.00 -9.98 9.40
CA SER A 118 17.07 -9.98 10.87
C SER A 118 15.69 -9.72 11.49
N VAL A 119 15.06 -8.60 11.17
CA VAL A 119 13.74 -8.22 11.71
C VAL A 119 12.62 -9.20 11.33
N ARG A 120 12.73 -9.85 10.17
CA ARG A 120 11.78 -10.86 9.69
C ARG A 120 11.92 -12.17 10.46
N GLN A 121 13.15 -12.58 10.75
CA GLN A 121 13.42 -13.78 11.55
C GLN A 121 13.08 -13.54 13.03
N GLU A 122 13.31 -12.33 13.54
CA GLU A 122 12.91 -11.93 14.88
C GLU A 122 11.38 -11.96 15.04
N HIS A 123 10.64 -11.40 14.07
CA HIS A 123 9.18 -11.51 14.03
C HIS A 123 8.73 -12.97 14.01
N LEU A 124 9.28 -13.77 13.10
CA LEU A 124 8.99 -15.19 12.99
C LEU A 124 9.20 -15.92 14.33
N LEU A 125 10.33 -15.68 14.99
CA LEU A 125 10.63 -16.28 16.29
C LEU A 125 9.66 -15.80 17.37
N LYS A 126 9.34 -14.50 17.41
CA LYS A 126 8.36 -13.92 18.34
C LYS A 126 7.00 -14.57 18.18
N ALA A 127 6.50 -14.66 16.94
CA ALA A 127 5.22 -15.28 16.62
C ALA A 127 5.16 -16.76 17.03
N LEU A 128 6.23 -17.52 16.78
CA LEU A 128 6.33 -18.93 17.21
C LEU A 128 6.35 -19.08 18.74
N LYS A 129 7.08 -18.20 19.46
CA LYS A 129 7.08 -18.19 20.93
C LYS A 129 5.70 -17.87 21.49
N VAL A 130 5.04 -16.84 20.96
CA VAL A 130 3.66 -16.49 21.35
C VAL A 130 2.72 -17.67 21.09
N LEU A 131 2.82 -18.33 19.93
CA LEU A 131 2.02 -19.51 19.62
C LEU A 131 2.29 -20.66 20.61
N ASN A 132 3.52 -20.82 21.08
CA ASN A 132 3.88 -21.87 22.04
C ASN A 132 3.42 -21.57 23.48
N GLU A 133 3.39 -20.30 23.86
CA GLU A 133 3.16 -19.87 25.25
C GLU A 133 1.71 -19.43 25.51
N ASN A 134 1.03 -18.84 24.53
CA ASN A 134 -0.31 -18.28 24.70
C ASN A 134 -1.42 -19.26 24.26
N LYS A 135 -2.16 -19.80 25.25
CA LYS A 135 -3.25 -20.76 25.01
C LYS A 135 -4.42 -20.18 24.19
N ASP A 136 -4.70 -18.90 24.29
CA ASP A 136 -5.82 -18.30 23.56
C ASP A 136 -5.47 -18.14 22.07
N VAL A 137 -4.22 -17.82 21.75
CA VAL A 137 -3.70 -17.84 20.37
C VAL A 137 -3.76 -19.26 19.79
N GLN A 138 -3.38 -20.28 20.56
CA GLN A 138 -3.46 -21.69 20.13
C GLN A 138 -4.92 -22.11 19.85
N ARG A 139 -5.83 -21.79 20.76
CA ARG A 139 -7.26 -22.09 20.63
C ARG A 139 -7.84 -21.40 19.40
N GLN A 140 -7.52 -20.12 19.20
CA GLN A 140 -8.02 -19.36 18.07
C GLN A 140 -7.51 -19.91 16.74
N LEU A 141 -6.21 -20.23 16.63
CA LEU A 141 -5.66 -20.87 15.44
C LEU A 141 -6.34 -22.22 15.13
N HIS A 142 -6.63 -23.01 16.17
CA HIS A 142 -7.35 -24.27 16.01
C HIS A 142 -8.83 -24.07 15.64
N ALA A 143 -9.47 -22.99 16.09
CA ALA A 143 -10.87 -22.69 15.79
C ALA A 143 -11.09 -22.37 14.31
N ILE A 144 -10.07 -21.85 13.61
CA ILE A 144 -10.15 -21.48 12.19
C ILE A 144 -10.59 -22.68 11.33
N GLN A 145 -11.65 -22.44 10.56
CA GLN A 145 -12.25 -23.40 9.64
C GLN A 145 -12.07 -22.94 8.20
N LYS A 146 -12.28 -23.88 7.27
CA LYS A 146 -12.39 -23.51 5.85
C LYS A 146 -13.62 -22.61 5.64
N PRO A 147 -13.55 -21.67 4.69
CA PRO A 147 -14.72 -20.89 4.28
C PRO A 147 -15.83 -21.82 3.76
N TYR A 148 -17.08 -21.42 4.00
CA TYR A 148 -18.26 -22.05 3.41
C TYR A 148 -18.84 -21.13 2.34
N SER A 149 -18.82 -21.56 1.08
CA SER A 149 -19.42 -20.83 -0.06
C SER A 149 -18.87 -19.41 -0.28
N ASN A 150 -17.66 -19.12 0.21
CA ASN A 150 -16.96 -17.85 -0.05
C ASN A 150 -15.77 -18.07 -0.97
N ARG A 151 -16.01 -17.96 -2.27
CA ARG A 151 -15.00 -18.19 -3.33
C ARG A 151 -13.78 -17.28 -3.19
N ILE A 152 -13.95 -16.05 -2.72
CA ILE A 152 -12.84 -15.10 -2.51
C ILE A 152 -11.91 -15.62 -1.41
N ALA A 153 -12.47 -16.01 -0.26
CA ALA A 153 -11.69 -16.57 0.84
C ALA A 153 -10.98 -17.87 0.43
N GLU A 154 -11.64 -18.73 -0.35
CA GLU A 154 -11.04 -19.94 -0.92
C GLU A 154 -9.84 -19.62 -1.82
N GLN A 155 -10.00 -18.65 -2.74
CA GLN A 155 -8.93 -18.18 -3.62
C GLN A 155 -7.74 -17.60 -2.83
N LEU A 156 -7.99 -16.83 -1.77
CA LEU A 156 -6.91 -16.29 -0.92
C LEU A 156 -6.15 -17.38 -0.17
N ILE A 157 -6.82 -18.44 0.31
CA ILE A 157 -6.16 -19.60 0.90
C ILE A 157 -5.29 -20.31 -0.15
N MET A 158 -5.84 -20.54 -1.34
CA MET A 158 -5.11 -21.17 -2.44
C MET A 158 -3.88 -20.35 -2.86
N ALA A 159 -4.02 -19.03 -3.02
CA ALA A 159 -2.93 -18.13 -3.37
C ALA A 159 -1.85 -18.06 -2.26
N THR A 160 -2.27 -17.99 -1.00
CA THR A 160 -1.35 -17.95 0.16
C THR A 160 -0.47 -19.19 0.24
N LEU A 161 -1.05 -20.36 -0.03
CA LEU A 161 -0.37 -21.65 0.03
C LEU A 161 0.19 -22.13 -1.32
N GLN A 162 -0.07 -21.41 -2.41
CA GLN A 162 0.22 -21.80 -3.80
C GLN A 162 -0.30 -23.21 -4.14
N LEU A 163 -1.56 -23.46 -3.81
CA LEU A 163 -2.23 -24.72 -4.12
C LEU A 163 -2.68 -24.75 -5.60
N PRO A 164 -2.64 -25.91 -6.27
CA PRO A 164 -3.23 -26.07 -7.60
C PRO A 164 -4.73 -25.70 -7.62
N GLU A 165 -5.22 -25.12 -8.72
CA GLU A 165 -6.62 -24.65 -8.86
C GLU A 165 -7.69 -25.72 -8.59
N LYS A 166 -7.35 -27.01 -8.78
CA LYS A 166 -8.28 -28.14 -8.57
C LYS A 166 -8.26 -28.70 -7.14
N THR A 167 -7.55 -28.06 -6.21
CA THR A 167 -7.39 -28.57 -4.85
C THR A 167 -8.66 -28.36 -4.02
N THR A 168 -9.18 -29.44 -3.43
CA THR A 168 -10.29 -29.32 -2.46
C THR A 168 -9.79 -28.79 -1.12
N LEU A 169 -10.36 -27.67 -0.67
CA LEU A 169 -9.94 -27.04 0.58
C LEU A 169 -10.45 -27.76 1.83
N THR A 170 -9.59 -27.81 2.86
CA THR A 170 -9.81 -28.45 4.15
C THR A 170 -9.55 -27.45 5.28
N ASN A 171 -9.98 -27.77 6.50
CA ASN A 171 -9.64 -26.96 7.68
C ASN A 171 -8.12 -26.88 7.90
N ALA A 172 -7.38 -27.94 7.55
CA ALA A 172 -5.92 -27.91 7.61
C ALA A 172 -5.34 -26.84 6.67
N HIS A 173 -5.87 -26.69 5.46
CA HIS A 173 -5.45 -25.62 4.53
C HIS A 173 -5.75 -24.22 5.11
N ALA A 174 -6.93 -24.00 5.67
CA ALA A 174 -7.28 -22.71 6.27
C ALA A 174 -6.33 -22.34 7.45
N ARG A 175 -6.06 -23.30 8.35
CA ARG A 175 -5.16 -23.10 9.48
C ARG A 175 -3.70 -22.91 9.04
N ARG A 176 -3.23 -23.62 8.01
CA ARG A 176 -1.91 -23.42 7.38
C ARG A 176 -1.79 -22.04 6.77
N ALA A 177 -2.82 -21.55 6.07
CA ALA A 177 -2.82 -20.21 5.50
C ALA A 177 -2.78 -19.13 6.59
N ALA A 178 -3.62 -19.27 7.63
CA ALA A 178 -3.64 -18.37 8.78
C ALA A 178 -2.31 -18.35 9.54
N LEU A 179 -1.71 -19.52 9.81
CA LEU A 179 -0.39 -19.60 10.44
C LEU A 179 0.69 -19.00 9.54
N SER A 180 0.66 -19.27 8.23
CA SER A 180 1.62 -18.67 7.30
C SER A 180 1.51 -17.15 7.27
N ALA A 181 0.30 -16.59 7.35
CA ALA A 181 0.06 -15.16 7.43
C ALA A 181 0.60 -14.58 8.74
N PHE A 182 0.31 -15.21 9.89
CA PHE A 182 0.80 -14.77 11.21
C PHE A 182 2.34 -14.76 11.31
N LEU A 183 2.99 -15.78 10.75
CA LEU A 183 4.45 -15.89 10.74
C LEU A 183 5.13 -14.93 9.75
N CYS A 184 4.39 -14.43 8.75
CA CYS A 184 4.91 -13.55 7.71
C CYS A 184 5.04 -12.11 8.22
N TYR A 185 6.15 -11.45 7.92
CA TYR A 185 6.40 -10.10 8.37
C TYR A 185 5.64 -9.09 7.51
N LEU A 186 4.72 -8.34 8.11
CA LEU A 186 3.93 -7.35 7.40
C LEU A 186 4.79 -6.13 7.05
N ARG A 187 4.67 -5.65 5.81
CA ARG A 187 5.26 -4.41 5.30
C ARG A 187 4.30 -3.73 4.34
N GLN A 188 4.43 -2.43 4.17
CA GLN A 188 3.62 -1.63 3.27
C GLN A 188 3.92 -1.98 1.81
N ASN A 189 2.86 -2.08 1.00
CA ASN A 189 2.93 -1.98 -0.46
C ASN A 189 2.37 -0.59 -0.87
N ILE A 190 2.33 -0.26 -2.16
CA ILE A 190 1.95 1.08 -2.62
C ILE A 190 0.53 1.48 -2.14
N GLY A 191 0.37 2.67 -1.53
CA GLY A 191 -0.92 3.35 -1.31
C GLY A 191 -1.75 2.98 -0.06
N SER A 192 -1.19 2.30 0.94
CA SER A 192 -1.94 1.82 2.13
C SER A 192 -1.38 2.27 3.50
N CYS A 193 -0.45 3.22 3.55
CA CYS A 193 0.29 3.62 4.77
C CYS A 193 -0.57 3.82 6.03
N PHE A 194 -1.71 4.52 5.90
CA PHE A 194 -2.63 4.88 6.96
C PHE A 194 -3.26 3.65 7.62
N ALA A 195 -3.32 2.54 6.88
CA ALA A 195 -3.77 1.24 7.35
C ALA A 195 -2.59 0.35 7.76
N THR A 196 -1.46 0.39 7.04
CA THR A 196 -0.31 -0.45 7.35
C THR A 196 0.23 -0.17 8.75
N ALA A 197 0.42 1.09 9.13
CA ALA A 197 0.96 1.46 10.45
C ALA A 197 0.13 0.88 11.62
N PRO A 198 -1.21 1.04 11.68
CA PRO A 198 -2.01 0.39 12.71
C PRO A 198 -2.07 -1.14 12.56
N CYS A 199 -2.05 -1.67 11.32
CA CYS A 199 -2.01 -3.12 11.09
C CYS A 199 -0.73 -3.75 11.65
N LEU A 200 0.43 -3.09 11.56
CA LEU A 200 1.68 -3.55 12.17
C LEU A 200 1.54 -3.69 13.69
N ILE A 201 0.90 -2.73 14.36
CA ILE A 201 0.66 -2.81 15.81
C ILE A 201 -0.26 -4.00 16.15
N ILE A 202 -1.33 -4.19 15.39
CA ILE A 202 -2.26 -5.32 15.63
C ILE A 202 -1.55 -6.65 15.40
N HIS A 203 -0.82 -6.78 14.29
CA HIS A 203 -0.16 -8.00 13.88
C HIS A 203 1.01 -8.39 14.80
N ASP A 204 1.87 -7.42 15.15
CA ASP A 204 3.12 -7.67 15.88
C ASP A 204 2.94 -7.59 17.41
N GLU A 205 1.97 -6.83 17.90
CA GLU A 205 1.73 -6.62 19.34
C GLU A 205 0.43 -7.24 19.87
N GLN A 206 -0.57 -7.53 19.01
CA GLN A 206 -1.90 -8.06 19.40
C GLN A 206 -2.31 -9.30 18.58
N PRO A 207 -1.50 -10.37 18.54
CA PRO A 207 -1.67 -11.48 17.61
C PRO A 207 -2.98 -12.26 17.77
N LEU A 208 -3.56 -12.29 18.98
CA LEU A 208 -4.90 -12.87 19.18
C LEU A 208 -5.97 -12.11 18.38
N ARG A 209 -5.89 -10.78 18.38
CA ARG A 209 -6.83 -9.95 17.61
C ARG A 209 -6.70 -10.19 16.11
N PHE A 210 -5.46 -10.28 15.62
CA PHE A 210 -5.18 -10.65 14.24
C PHE A 210 -5.83 -11.99 13.86
N LEU A 211 -5.64 -13.05 14.65
CA LEU A 211 -6.23 -14.36 14.34
C LEU A 211 -7.77 -14.39 14.45
N LEU A 212 -8.36 -13.60 15.36
CA LEU A 212 -9.81 -13.41 15.42
C LEU A 212 -10.34 -12.76 14.15
N ASP A 213 -9.63 -11.76 13.62
CA ASP A 213 -10.01 -11.12 12.36
C ASP A 213 -9.89 -12.07 11.17
N ILE A 214 -8.83 -12.87 11.10
CA ILE A 214 -8.66 -13.87 10.04
C ILE A 214 -9.81 -14.89 10.08
N ASP A 215 -10.18 -15.37 11.25
CA ASP A 215 -11.29 -16.31 11.42
C ASP A 215 -12.64 -15.67 10.99
N GLU A 216 -12.91 -14.45 11.45
CA GLU A 216 -14.10 -13.68 11.07
C GLU A 216 -14.18 -13.49 9.54
N LEU A 217 -13.05 -13.12 8.90
CA LEU A 217 -12.95 -12.94 7.45
C LEU A 217 -13.19 -14.22 6.67
N LEU A 218 -12.57 -15.34 7.08
CA LEU A 218 -12.70 -16.61 6.36
C LEU A 218 -14.11 -17.18 6.51
N ILE A 219 -14.72 -17.10 7.69
CA ILE A 219 -16.06 -17.64 7.94
C ILE A 219 -17.14 -16.76 7.31
N THR A 220 -17.05 -15.44 7.49
CA THR A 220 -18.16 -14.52 7.18
C THR A 220 -17.95 -13.71 5.91
N GLY A 221 -16.72 -13.65 5.38
CA GLY A 221 -16.37 -12.78 4.26
C GLY A 221 -16.34 -11.29 4.58
N ARG A 222 -16.26 -10.91 5.86
CA ARG A 222 -16.31 -9.52 6.33
C ARG A 222 -15.65 -9.33 7.69
N LEU A 223 -15.39 -8.07 8.04
CA LEU A 223 -15.11 -7.65 9.41
C LEU A 223 -16.24 -6.76 9.93
N LYS A 224 -16.51 -6.87 11.23
CA LYS A 224 -17.48 -6.03 11.95
C LYS A 224 -16.90 -5.36 13.17
N ARG A 225 -17.26 -4.09 13.38
CA ARG A 225 -16.95 -3.33 14.60
C ARG A 225 -18.20 -2.60 15.04
N THR A 226 -18.59 -2.80 16.30
CA THR A 226 -19.73 -2.12 16.91
C THR A 226 -19.22 -1.15 17.95
N TRP A 227 -19.67 0.10 17.89
CA TRP A 227 -19.34 1.16 18.83
C TRP A 227 -20.46 2.22 18.75
N GLY A 228 -20.60 3.11 19.72
CA GLY A 228 -21.57 4.24 19.61
C GLY A 228 -23.01 3.86 19.23
N GLY A 229 -23.44 2.61 19.46
CA GLY A 229 -24.73 2.07 19.01
C GLY A 229 -24.83 1.69 17.52
N ALA A 230 -23.78 1.89 16.71
CA ALA A 230 -23.76 1.56 15.28
C ALA A 230 -22.87 0.33 14.99
N GLU A 231 -23.33 -0.55 14.09
CA GLU A 231 -22.53 -1.63 13.53
C GLU A 231 -21.89 -1.18 12.21
N TYR A 232 -20.56 -1.20 12.16
CA TYR A 232 -19.81 -1.01 10.93
C TYR A 232 -19.30 -2.33 10.39
N SER A 233 -19.58 -2.59 9.12
CA SER A 233 -19.16 -3.81 8.46
C SER A 233 -18.49 -3.50 7.13
N VAL A 234 -17.38 -4.18 6.85
CA VAL A 234 -16.63 -4.06 5.60
C VAL A 234 -16.41 -5.46 5.01
N PRO A 235 -16.60 -5.65 3.68
CA PRO A 235 -16.34 -6.93 3.02
C PRO A 235 -14.84 -7.24 2.96
N LEU A 236 -14.52 -8.53 2.92
CA LEU A 236 -13.19 -9.03 2.59
C LEU A 236 -12.69 -8.43 1.26
N SER A 237 -11.46 -7.90 1.29
CA SER A 237 -10.76 -7.48 0.08
C SER A 237 -10.55 -8.69 -0.84
N PRO A 238 -10.93 -8.62 -2.13
CA PRO A 238 -10.77 -9.71 -3.07
C PRO A 238 -9.34 -9.75 -3.61
N SER A 239 -8.62 -8.63 -3.46
CA SER A 239 -7.30 -8.39 -3.96
C SER A 239 -6.33 -8.27 -2.80
N TRP A 240 -5.10 -8.70 -3.05
CA TRP A 240 -3.93 -8.40 -2.24
C TRP A 240 -3.04 -7.35 -2.91
N GLY A 241 -3.65 -6.46 -3.70
CA GLY A 241 -3.06 -5.26 -4.27
C GLY A 241 -2.16 -5.54 -5.47
N SER A 242 -1.42 -4.52 -5.89
CA SER A 242 -0.49 -4.59 -7.03
C SER A 242 0.88 -5.18 -6.68
N GLY A 243 1.25 -5.28 -5.40
CA GLY A 243 2.58 -5.71 -4.99
C GLY A 243 3.69 -4.88 -5.68
N ASP A 244 4.74 -5.55 -6.15
CA ASP A 244 5.80 -4.92 -6.93
C ASP A 244 5.49 -4.77 -8.44
N LEU A 245 4.29 -5.13 -8.92
CA LEU A 245 3.98 -5.16 -10.36
C LEU A 245 4.17 -3.80 -11.05
N LYS A 246 3.75 -2.73 -10.37
CA LYS A 246 3.76 -1.36 -10.88
C LYS A 246 5.09 -0.63 -10.64
N LYS A 247 6.01 -1.22 -9.88
CA LYS A 247 7.31 -0.61 -9.55
C LYS A 247 8.14 -0.42 -10.82
N ILE A 248 8.43 0.84 -11.16
CA ILE A 248 9.31 1.17 -12.28
C ILE A 248 10.76 1.07 -11.78
N ILE A 249 11.55 0.21 -12.43
CA ILE A 249 12.95 0.00 -12.04
C ILE A 249 13.90 0.28 -13.20
N PRO A 250 15.10 0.84 -12.93
CA PRO A 250 16.19 0.83 -13.90
C PRO A 250 16.74 -0.60 -14.01
N THR A 251 16.65 -1.20 -15.20
CA THR A 251 17.13 -2.57 -15.46
C THR A 251 17.72 -2.70 -16.87
N SER A 252 18.31 -3.85 -17.17
CA SER A 252 18.85 -4.22 -18.48
C SER A 252 18.24 -5.56 -18.93
N LEU A 253 18.34 -5.92 -20.23
CA LEU A 253 17.82 -7.21 -20.70
C LEU A 253 18.50 -8.39 -19.99
N ALA A 254 19.81 -8.28 -19.73
CA ALA A 254 20.55 -9.29 -18.99
C ALA A 254 19.98 -9.50 -17.57
N ASN A 255 19.77 -8.42 -16.82
CA ASN A 255 19.27 -8.49 -15.45
C ASN A 255 17.79 -8.87 -15.37
N LEU A 256 16.96 -8.35 -16.28
CA LEU A 256 15.53 -8.64 -16.36
C LEU A 256 15.26 -10.13 -16.56
N SER A 257 16.04 -10.78 -17.44
CA SER A 257 15.88 -12.21 -17.75
C SER A 257 16.11 -13.15 -16.56
N LEU A 258 16.75 -12.66 -15.50
CA LEU A 258 16.99 -13.43 -14.27
C LEU A 258 15.77 -13.45 -13.34
N SER A 259 14.78 -12.57 -13.56
CA SER A 259 13.66 -12.32 -12.65
C SER A 259 12.82 -13.58 -12.38
N PRO A 260 12.86 -14.13 -11.15
CA PRO A 260 12.06 -15.31 -10.81
C PRO A 260 10.56 -15.06 -10.89
N GLY A 261 10.07 -13.88 -10.50
CA GLY A 261 8.65 -13.54 -10.59
C GLY A 261 8.15 -13.47 -12.03
N LEU A 262 8.95 -12.89 -12.95
CA LEU A 262 8.58 -12.86 -14.37
C LEU A 262 8.59 -14.26 -14.99
N ILE A 263 9.56 -15.10 -14.61
CA ILE A 263 9.59 -16.50 -15.05
C ILE A 263 8.34 -17.23 -14.55
N ALA A 264 8.00 -17.13 -13.26
CA ALA A 264 6.80 -17.75 -12.71
C ALA A 264 5.51 -17.24 -13.39
N ALA A 265 5.45 -15.94 -13.68
CA ALA A 265 4.33 -15.35 -14.42
C ALA A 265 4.19 -15.93 -15.82
N CYS A 266 5.31 -16.06 -16.55
CA CYS A 266 5.35 -16.63 -17.91
C CYS A 266 5.11 -18.14 -17.94
N GLU A 267 5.51 -18.90 -16.91
CA GLU A 267 5.28 -20.34 -16.78
C GLU A 267 3.79 -20.65 -16.67
N VAL A 268 3.06 -19.95 -15.79
CA VAL A 268 1.63 -20.21 -15.54
C VAL A 268 0.76 -19.95 -16.78
N ILE A 269 1.20 -19.07 -17.67
CA ILE A 269 0.52 -18.74 -18.93
C ILE A 269 1.08 -19.47 -20.16
N GLY A 270 2.07 -20.36 -19.97
CA GLY A 270 2.65 -21.18 -21.04
C GLY A 270 3.57 -20.43 -22.02
N LEU A 271 4.06 -19.23 -21.68
CA LEU A 271 5.05 -18.51 -22.49
C LEU A 271 6.48 -19.02 -22.25
N VAL A 272 6.73 -19.60 -21.09
CA VAL A 272 7.98 -20.25 -20.73
C VAL A 272 7.69 -21.69 -20.35
N ASP A 273 8.50 -22.62 -20.85
CA ASP A 273 8.32 -24.04 -20.58
C ASP A 273 8.63 -24.37 -19.11
N VAL A 274 7.66 -24.98 -18.43
CA VAL A 274 7.73 -25.35 -17.01
C VAL A 274 8.80 -26.42 -16.75
N GLU A 275 9.00 -27.34 -17.70
CA GLU A 275 9.94 -28.46 -17.57
C GLU A 275 11.38 -28.09 -17.99
N ALA A 276 11.56 -26.89 -18.57
CA ALA A 276 12.87 -26.44 -19.01
C ALA A 276 13.84 -26.19 -17.83
N SER A 277 15.14 -26.35 -18.11
CA SER A 277 16.19 -25.94 -17.16
C SER A 277 16.12 -24.45 -16.86
N LEU A 278 16.61 -24.04 -15.70
CA LEU A 278 16.55 -22.63 -15.30
C LEU A 278 17.25 -21.69 -16.32
N ASP A 279 18.40 -22.10 -16.85
CA ASP A 279 19.12 -21.31 -17.86
C ASP A 279 18.30 -21.17 -19.15
N ALA A 280 17.63 -22.24 -19.57
CA ALA A 280 16.74 -22.21 -20.73
C ALA A 280 15.53 -21.29 -20.49
N LYS A 281 14.97 -21.27 -19.28
CA LYS A 281 13.87 -20.35 -18.90
C LYS A 281 14.32 -18.89 -18.96
N CYS A 282 15.51 -18.58 -18.45
CA CYS A 282 16.09 -17.23 -18.56
C CYS A 282 16.31 -16.82 -20.02
N ILE A 283 16.79 -17.72 -20.88
CA ILE A 283 16.98 -17.48 -22.32
C ILE A 283 15.64 -17.20 -23.01
N GLN A 284 14.59 -18.00 -22.73
CA GLN A 284 13.25 -17.80 -23.28
C GLN A 284 12.68 -16.44 -22.87
N LEU A 285 12.73 -16.09 -21.58
CA LEU A 285 12.26 -14.78 -21.10
C LEU A 285 13.03 -13.62 -21.76
N LYS A 286 14.35 -13.76 -21.90
CA LYS A 286 15.19 -12.75 -22.56
C LYS A 286 14.80 -12.56 -24.02
N ALA A 287 14.54 -13.65 -24.75
CA ALA A 287 14.10 -13.59 -26.14
C ALA A 287 12.77 -12.84 -26.26
N LEU A 288 11.78 -13.19 -25.44
CA LEU A 288 10.48 -12.52 -25.39
C LEU A 288 10.63 -11.01 -25.11
N ALA A 289 11.44 -10.64 -24.12
CA ALA A 289 11.65 -9.24 -23.74
C ALA A 289 12.40 -8.44 -24.83
N LYS A 290 13.40 -9.05 -25.49
CA LYS A 290 14.21 -8.40 -26.53
C LYS A 290 13.37 -7.92 -27.70
N GLU A 291 12.35 -8.68 -28.09
CA GLU A 291 11.49 -8.32 -29.20
C GLU A 291 10.54 -7.14 -28.89
N ILE A 292 10.35 -6.81 -27.61
CA ILE A 292 9.46 -5.74 -27.15
C ILE A 292 10.25 -4.46 -26.90
N ILE A 293 11.36 -4.53 -26.18
CA ILE A 293 12.07 -3.37 -25.63
C ILE A 293 12.99 -2.69 -26.67
N LYS A 294 13.34 -3.39 -27.77
CA LYS A 294 14.11 -2.85 -28.92
C LYS A 294 15.38 -2.07 -28.54
N VAL A 295 16.15 -2.56 -27.57
CA VAL A 295 17.44 -1.96 -27.17
C VAL A 295 18.59 -2.36 -28.09
N GLN A 296 19.57 -1.46 -28.25
CA GLN A 296 20.77 -1.67 -29.07
C GLN A 296 21.74 -2.69 -28.46
N ASP A 297 21.92 -2.66 -27.13
CA ASP A 297 22.76 -3.58 -26.36
C ASP A 297 22.01 -4.14 -25.14
N GLU A 298 22.34 -5.37 -24.75
CA GLU A 298 21.70 -6.10 -23.65
C GLU A 298 21.96 -5.48 -22.27
N ASN A 299 23.03 -4.71 -22.12
CA ASN A 299 23.37 -3.99 -20.89
C ASN A 299 22.85 -2.55 -20.85
N SER A 300 22.15 -2.11 -21.90
CA SER A 300 21.52 -0.79 -21.91
C SER A 300 20.46 -0.70 -20.81
N ILE A 301 20.55 0.35 -19.99
CA ILE A 301 19.59 0.59 -18.90
C ILE A 301 18.33 1.23 -19.48
N PHE A 302 17.18 0.66 -19.16
CA PHE A 302 15.85 1.20 -19.45
C PHE A 302 14.96 1.11 -18.21
N TYR A 303 13.84 1.81 -18.23
CA TYR A 303 12.87 1.87 -17.14
C TYR A 303 11.58 1.18 -17.57
N ILE A 304 11.15 0.17 -16.81
CA ILE A 304 9.91 -0.56 -17.07
C ILE A 304 9.35 -1.14 -15.77
N SER A 305 8.05 -1.35 -15.71
CA SER A 305 7.40 -2.14 -14.65
C SER A 305 7.11 -3.57 -15.12
N ALA A 306 6.95 -4.51 -14.17
CA ALA A 306 6.60 -5.89 -14.51
C ALA A 306 5.22 -5.96 -15.16
N GLU A 307 4.26 -5.14 -14.71
CA GLU A 307 2.92 -5.04 -15.29
C GLU A 307 2.97 -4.63 -16.77
N GLN A 308 3.71 -3.57 -17.10
CA GLN A 308 3.86 -3.09 -18.46
C GLN A 308 4.49 -4.15 -19.36
N LEU A 309 5.54 -4.82 -18.87
CA LEU A 309 6.21 -5.88 -19.63
C LEU A 309 5.27 -7.05 -19.92
N LEU A 310 4.55 -7.56 -18.91
CA LEU A 310 3.61 -8.67 -19.07
C LEU A 310 2.47 -8.33 -20.03
N LYS A 311 1.93 -7.10 -19.93
CA LYS A 311 0.91 -6.60 -20.86
C LYS A 311 1.42 -6.64 -22.31
N LEU A 312 2.62 -6.10 -22.56
CA LEU A 312 3.22 -6.07 -23.89
C LEU A 312 3.55 -7.47 -24.43
N MET A 313 4.03 -8.38 -23.57
CA MET A 313 4.29 -9.78 -23.94
C MET A 313 3.01 -10.49 -24.39
N LEU A 314 1.92 -10.35 -23.64
CA LEU A 314 0.66 -11.00 -23.95
C LEU A 314 -0.05 -10.41 -25.17
N LEU A 315 -0.03 -9.08 -25.34
CA LEU A 315 -0.55 -8.42 -26.55
C LEU A 315 0.12 -8.99 -27.80
N LYS A 316 1.45 -9.14 -27.74
CA LYS A 316 2.22 -9.73 -28.83
C LYS A 316 1.91 -11.21 -29.03
N TYR A 317 1.85 -12.00 -27.96
CA TYR A 317 1.60 -13.43 -28.02
C TYR A 317 0.23 -13.77 -28.66
N PHE A 318 -0.81 -13.03 -28.28
CA PHE A 318 -2.16 -13.21 -28.83
C PHE A 318 -2.38 -12.45 -30.16
N ASN A 319 -1.38 -11.71 -30.65
CA ASN A 319 -1.45 -10.89 -31.85
C ASN A 319 -2.65 -9.91 -31.86
N ILE A 320 -2.83 -9.23 -30.73
CA ILE A 320 -3.88 -8.23 -30.52
C ILE A 320 -3.28 -6.89 -30.10
N THR A 321 -4.00 -5.80 -30.37
CA THR A 321 -3.63 -4.44 -29.97
C THR A 321 -4.42 -4.01 -28.73
N THR A 322 -3.98 -2.93 -28.07
CA THR A 322 -4.76 -2.32 -26.98
C THR A 322 -6.17 -1.93 -27.44
N LYS A 323 -6.30 -1.44 -28.67
CA LYS A 323 -7.58 -1.10 -29.28
C LYS A 323 -8.51 -2.31 -29.46
N ASP A 324 -7.96 -3.47 -29.85
CA ASP A 324 -8.76 -4.69 -29.96
C ASP A 324 -9.34 -5.13 -28.59
N LEU A 325 -8.65 -4.85 -27.48
CA LEU A 325 -9.15 -5.10 -26.12
C LEU A 325 -10.26 -4.12 -25.72
N GLU A 326 -10.08 -2.84 -26.02
CA GLU A 326 -11.07 -1.78 -25.78
C GLU A 326 -12.37 -2.10 -26.53
N ASP A 327 -12.28 -2.44 -27.83
CA ASP A 327 -13.42 -2.82 -28.67
C ASP A 327 -14.14 -4.08 -28.12
N TYR A 328 -13.39 -5.06 -27.59
CA TYR A 328 -13.96 -6.28 -27.01
C TYR A 328 -14.73 -6.00 -25.71
N GLN A 329 -14.16 -5.19 -24.81
CA GLN A 329 -14.78 -4.83 -23.55
C GLN A 329 -16.09 -4.06 -23.77
N GLN A 330 -16.10 -3.09 -24.70
CA GLN A 330 -17.29 -2.33 -25.08
C GLN A 330 -18.44 -3.22 -25.57
N ARG A 331 -18.16 -4.20 -26.45
CA ARG A 331 -19.16 -5.15 -26.95
C ARG A 331 -19.73 -6.05 -25.86
N THR A 332 -18.89 -6.52 -24.93
CA THR A 332 -19.38 -7.36 -23.83
C THR A 332 -20.30 -6.59 -22.88
N SER A 333 -20.02 -5.31 -22.61
CA SER A 333 -20.88 -4.43 -21.82
C SER A 333 -22.23 -4.14 -22.50
N GLU A 334 -22.28 -3.97 -23.82
CA GLU A 334 -23.53 -3.78 -24.57
C GLU A 334 -24.38 -5.06 -24.63
N SER A 335 -23.74 -6.23 -24.80
CA SER A 335 -24.47 -7.51 -24.91
C SER A 335 -25.16 -7.97 -23.61
N MET A 336 -24.71 -7.50 -22.44
CA MET A 336 -25.38 -7.81 -21.15
C MET A 336 -26.74 -7.10 -20.97
N GLN A 337 -27.06 -6.08 -21.79
CA GLN A 337 -28.39 -5.46 -21.79
C GLN A 337 -29.43 -6.26 -22.59
N SER A 338 -29.00 -7.29 -23.34
CA SER A 338 -29.89 -8.17 -24.11
C SER A 338 -29.68 -9.65 -23.74
N SER A 339 -30.70 -10.23 -23.09
CA SER A 339 -30.98 -11.67 -22.95
C SER A 339 -30.41 -12.43 -21.73
N LEU A 340 -31.36 -12.86 -20.88
CA LEU A 340 -31.46 -14.27 -20.44
C LEU A 340 -31.18 -15.20 -21.63
N MET A 341 -30.02 -15.86 -21.64
CA MET A 341 -29.74 -17.20 -22.20
C MET A 341 -28.22 -17.39 -22.25
N PHE A 342 -27.71 -18.25 -21.36
CA PHE A 342 -26.35 -18.78 -21.45
C PHE A 342 -26.24 -19.67 -22.69
N GLN A 343 -25.73 -19.13 -23.80
CA GLN A 343 -25.03 -19.93 -24.80
C GLN A 343 -23.65 -19.34 -25.02
N VAL A 344 -22.65 -20.10 -24.57
CA VAL A 344 -21.24 -19.89 -24.88
C VAL A 344 -21.07 -19.98 -26.40
N PRO A 345 -20.54 -18.96 -27.09
CA PRO A 345 -20.29 -19.06 -28.52
C PRO A 345 -19.27 -20.18 -28.77
N GLN A 346 -19.64 -21.12 -29.65
CA GLN A 346 -18.76 -22.18 -30.11
C GLN A 346 -17.51 -21.62 -30.81
N ALA A 347 -16.41 -22.37 -30.65
CA ALA A 347 -15.07 -22.10 -31.14
C ALA A 347 -15.02 -21.71 -32.63
N GLY A 348 -14.64 -20.45 -32.87
CA GLY A 348 -14.15 -19.93 -34.14
C GLY A 348 -13.07 -18.90 -33.85
N SER A 349 -11.99 -18.90 -34.62
CA SER A 349 -10.74 -18.13 -34.46
C SER A 349 -10.92 -16.60 -34.59
N SER A 350 -11.77 -16.01 -33.77
CA SER A 350 -12.02 -14.57 -33.76
C SER A 350 -11.07 -13.86 -32.80
N LYS A 351 -10.65 -12.64 -33.14
CA LYS A 351 -9.93 -11.73 -32.24
C LYS A 351 -10.58 -11.63 -30.86
N GLY A 352 -11.91 -11.80 -30.74
CA GLY A 352 -12.62 -11.82 -29.46
C GLY A 352 -12.19 -12.95 -28.53
N GLN A 353 -11.93 -14.17 -29.04
CA GLN A 353 -11.40 -15.26 -28.23
C GLN A 353 -9.97 -14.96 -27.75
N ALA A 354 -9.17 -14.32 -28.60
CA ALA A 354 -7.83 -13.87 -28.24
C ALA A 354 -7.87 -12.80 -27.13
N CYS A 355 -8.79 -11.84 -27.19
CA CYS A 355 -9.03 -10.85 -26.14
C CYS A 355 -9.51 -11.50 -24.83
N ALA A 356 -10.43 -12.46 -24.89
CA ALA A 356 -10.89 -13.19 -23.71
C ALA A 356 -9.77 -13.99 -23.03
N ASN A 357 -8.97 -14.70 -23.85
CA ASN A 357 -7.80 -15.44 -23.37
C ASN A 357 -6.75 -14.49 -22.80
N PHE A 358 -6.50 -13.33 -23.43
CA PHE A 358 -5.61 -12.30 -22.91
C PHE A 358 -5.98 -11.89 -21.49
N LEU A 359 -7.25 -11.52 -21.25
CA LEU A 359 -7.68 -11.06 -19.91
C LEU A 359 -7.46 -12.14 -18.85
N LEU A 360 -7.83 -13.39 -19.15
CA LEU A 360 -7.60 -14.52 -18.25
C LEU A 360 -6.11 -14.75 -17.96
N HIS A 361 -5.26 -14.76 -18.99
CA HIS A 361 -3.82 -15.01 -18.81
C HIS A 361 -3.13 -13.83 -18.14
N TYR A 362 -3.58 -12.60 -18.39
CA TYR A 362 -3.05 -11.39 -17.76
C TYR A 362 -3.28 -11.39 -16.25
N ASP A 363 -4.48 -11.76 -15.80
CA ASP A 363 -4.76 -11.87 -14.36
C ASP A 363 -3.94 -13.00 -13.71
N LYS A 364 -3.87 -14.18 -14.34
CA LYS A 364 -3.04 -15.30 -13.86
C LYS A 364 -1.55 -14.94 -13.74
N ALA A 365 -1.00 -14.26 -14.73
CA ALA A 365 0.39 -13.82 -14.74
C ALA A 365 0.69 -12.82 -13.60
N LYS A 366 -0.22 -11.84 -13.39
CA LYS A 366 -0.11 -10.89 -12.28
C LYS A 366 -0.15 -11.60 -10.93
N GLU A 367 -1.07 -12.53 -10.73
CA GLU A 367 -1.18 -13.29 -9.48
C GLU A 367 0.08 -14.12 -9.20
N ALA A 368 0.60 -14.83 -10.21
CA ALA A 368 1.80 -15.65 -10.08
C ALA A 368 3.04 -14.82 -9.74
N PHE A 369 3.20 -13.64 -10.35
CA PHE A 369 4.28 -12.70 -9.99
C PHE A 369 4.19 -12.27 -8.52
N LYS A 370 3.00 -11.82 -8.09
CA LYS A 370 2.78 -11.30 -6.72
C LYS A 370 2.97 -12.38 -5.65
N ALA A 371 2.47 -13.59 -5.89
CA ALA A 371 2.44 -14.69 -4.91
C ALA A 371 3.84 -15.15 -4.44
N LEU A 372 4.91 -14.72 -5.12
CA LEU A 372 6.29 -15.00 -4.72
C LEU A 372 6.76 -14.12 -3.54
N ALA A 373 6.36 -12.84 -3.51
CA ALA A 373 6.83 -11.86 -2.51
C ALA A 373 5.76 -11.43 -1.50
N ASP A 374 4.48 -11.59 -1.82
CA ASP A 374 3.36 -11.21 -0.96
C ASP A 374 2.65 -12.44 -0.36
N ASN A 375 2.20 -12.30 0.89
CA ASN A 375 1.24 -13.23 1.50
C ASN A 375 -0.19 -12.74 1.25
N ALA A 376 -0.91 -13.41 0.35
CA ALA A 376 -2.22 -12.97 -0.12
C ALA A 376 -3.25 -12.76 1.00
N LEU A 377 -3.36 -13.69 1.96
CA LEU A 377 -4.29 -13.58 3.08
C LEU A 377 -3.93 -12.43 4.03
N LEU A 378 -2.65 -12.27 4.37
CA LEU A 378 -2.18 -11.18 5.23
C LEU A 378 -2.47 -9.81 4.61
N LYS A 379 -2.22 -9.66 3.31
CA LYS A 379 -2.48 -8.42 2.55
C LYS A 379 -3.97 -8.14 2.36
N ALA A 380 -4.76 -9.17 2.08
CA ALA A 380 -6.21 -9.01 2.02
C ALA A 380 -6.80 -8.58 3.36
N TRP A 381 -6.26 -9.08 4.48
CA TRP A 381 -6.63 -8.59 5.82
C TRP A 381 -6.26 -7.12 6.01
N GLU A 382 -5.02 -6.72 5.71
CA GLU A 382 -4.56 -5.32 5.77
C GLU A 382 -5.50 -4.37 5.01
N PHE A 383 -5.86 -4.71 3.76
CA PHE A 383 -6.74 -3.88 2.94
C PHE A 383 -8.21 -3.92 3.36
N THR A 384 -8.64 -5.00 4.01
CA THR A 384 -9.96 -5.03 4.63
C THR A 384 -9.99 -4.11 5.85
N VAL A 385 -8.92 -4.07 6.66
CA VAL A 385 -8.80 -3.10 7.76
C VAL A 385 -8.76 -1.67 7.23
N ALA A 386 -8.07 -1.43 6.11
CA ALA A 386 -8.03 -0.11 5.46
C ALA A 386 -9.42 0.43 5.10
N SER A 387 -10.38 -0.45 4.80
CA SER A 387 -11.76 -0.06 4.49
C SER A 387 -12.52 0.55 5.68
N PHE A 388 -12.00 0.45 6.92
CA PHE A 388 -12.55 1.17 8.07
C PHE A 388 -12.13 2.65 8.14
N ALA A 389 -11.22 3.10 7.27
CA ALA A 389 -10.82 4.51 7.22
C ALA A 389 -11.90 5.43 6.66
N GLU A 390 -12.81 4.90 5.85
CA GLU A 390 -13.89 5.66 5.25
C GLU A 390 -15.20 5.38 5.98
N ASN A 391 -15.42 6.13 7.06
CA ASN A 391 -16.64 6.06 7.86
C ASN A 391 -17.19 7.46 8.17
N LYS A 392 -16.80 8.46 7.39
CA LYS A 392 -17.60 9.68 7.38
C LYS A 392 -18.85 9.34 6.58
N ALA A 393 -19.98 9.13 7.25
CA ALA A 393 -21.27 9.18 6.57
C ALA A 393 -21.33 10.39 5.60
N GLY A 394 -20.72 11.51 5.99
CA GLY A 394 -20.58 12.71 5.17
C GLY A 394 -19.70 12.64 3.91
N PHE A 395 -18.74 11.71 3.77
CA PHE A 395 -17.85 11.68 2.60
C PHE A 395 -18.39 10.79 1.47
N THR A 396 -18.91 9.59 1.81
CA THR A 396 -19.73 8.80 0.88
C THR A 396 -20.95 9.60 0.42
N GLN A 397 -21.58 10.30 1.36
CA GLN A 397 -22.66 11.24 1.08
C GLN A 397 -22.19 12.34 0.12
N TRP A 398 -21.04 12.95 0.35
CA TRP A 398 -20.54 14.03 -0.49
C TRP A 398 -20.21 13.56 -1.93
N ASN A 399 -19.50 12.45 -2.12
CA ASN A 399 -19.20 11.94 -3.47
C ASN A 399 -20.46 11.50 -4.20
N LEU A 400 -21.32 10.75 -3.52
CA LEU A 400 -22.56 10.29 -4.11
C LEU A 400 -23.45 11.50 -4.46
N TYR A 401 -23.55 12.51 -3.59
CA TYR A 401 -24.36 13.70 -3.84
C TYR A 401 -23.83 14.55 -4.98
N ALA A 402 -22.52 14.80 -4.99
CA ALA A 402 -21.87 15.49 -6.09
C ALA A 402 -22.15 14.76 -7.41
N SER A 403 -22.02 13.43 -7.43
CA SER A 403 -22.28 12.65 -8.65
C SER A 403 -23.74 12.66 -9.08
N LEU A 404 -24.69 12.59 -8.14
CA LEU A 404 -26.12 12.50 -8.44
C LEU A 404 -26.74 13.85 -8.84
N GLY A 405 -26.18 14.95 -8.36
CA GLY A 405 -26.70 16.29 -8.58
C GLY A 405 -28.11 16.44 -7.98
N LEU A 406 -28.21 16.47 -6.65
CA LEU A 406 -29.48 16.46 -5.94
C LEU A 406 -30.14 17.84 -5.84
N GLU A 407 -29.44 18.92 -6.17
CA GLU A 407 -29.99 20.27 -6.13
C GLU A 407 -30.72 20.63 -7.46
N PRO A 408 -31.78 21.45 -7.42
CA PRO A 408 -32.53 21.85 -8.64
C PRO A 408 -31.68 22.55 -9.72
N GLN A 409 -30.64 23.29 -9.31
CA GLN A 409 -29.74 24.05 -10.17
C GLN A 409 -28.69 23.19 -10.89
N GLU A 410 -28.49 21.95 -10.46
CA GLU A 410 -27.44 21.08 -11.01
C GLU A 410 -27.90 20.44 -12.32
N LYS A 411 -27.48 21.04 -13.45
CA LYS A 411 -27.84 20.59 -14.79
C LYS A 411 -27.52 19.10 -15.01
N GLY A 412 -28.48 18.38 -15.58
CA GLY A 412 -28.40 16.94 -15.83
C GLY A 412 -28.48 16.07 -14.57
N GLY A 413 -28.63 16.65 -13.39
CA GLY A 413 -28.77 15.94 -12.11
C GLY A 413 -30.18 15.43 -11.83
N ILE A 414 -30.31 14.59 -10.80
CA ILE A 414 -31.59 14.07 -10.32
C ILE A 414 -32.46 15.19 -9.74
N GLY A 415 -31.85 16.17 -9.06
CA GLY A 415 -32.54 17.33 -8.49
C GLY A 415 -33.27 18.15 -9.53
N GLN A 416 -32.62 18.45 -10.67
CA GLN A 416 -33.26 19.14 -11.78
C GLN A 416 -34.43 18.34 -12.37
N CYS A 417 -34.25 17.03 -12.57
CA CYS A 417 -35.31 16.13 -13.08
C CYS A 417 -36.53 16.12 -12.15
N LEU A 418 -36.30 15.95 -10.85
CA LEU A 418 -37.33 15.97 -9.80
C LEU A 418 -38.06 17.32 -9.77
N TYR A 419 -37.31 18.42 -9.78
CA TYR A 419 -37.88 19.76 -9.72
C TYR A 419 -38.74 20.05 -10.96
N ALA A 420 -38.26 19.71 -12.15
CA ALA A 420 -39.03 19.89 -13.39
C ALA A 420 -40.33 19.06 -13.40
N PHE A 421 -40.29 17.82 -12.90
CA PHE A 421 -41.47 16.97 -12.77
C PHE A 421 -42.49 17.58 -11.80
N LEU A 422 -42.05 18.00 -10.61
CA LEU A 422 -42.91 18.58 -9.59
C LEU A 422 -43.48 19.94 -10.02
N GLN A 423 -42.67 20.77 -10.70
CA GLN A 423 -43.12 22.04 -11.24
C GLN A 423 -44.25 21.84 -12.26
N LYS A 424 -44.10 20.88 -13.19
CA LYS A 424 -45.15 20.53 -14.15
C LYS A 424 -46.45 20.09 -13.45
N LYS A 425 -46.36 19.22 -12.45
CA LYS A 425 -47.54 18.77 -11.67
C LYS A 425 -48.17 19.91 -10.87
N LEU A 426 -47.37 20.81 -10.33
CA LEU A 426 -47.83 22.00 -9.62
C LEU A 426 -48.59 22.94 -10.57
N GLU A 427 -48.04 23.21 -11.76
CA GLU A 427 -48.68 24.03 -12.80
C GLU A 427 -50.01 23.40 -13.27
N GLU A 428 -50.05 22.08 -13.53
CA GLU A 428 -51.27 21.34 -13.85
C GLU A 428 -52.33 21.47 -12.74
N THR A 429 -51.89 21.41 -11.47
CA THR A 429 -52.78 21.52 -10.31
C THR A 429 -53.27 22.95 -10.09
N GLN A 430 -52.42 23.96 -10.34
CA GLN A 430 -52.79 25.37 -10.28
C GLN A 430 -53.79 25.73 -11.38
N ALA A 431 -53.60 25.25 -12.61
CA ALA A 431 -54.55 25.43 -13.71
C ALA A 431 -55.91 24.79 -13.38
N LYS A 432 -55.91 23.58 -12.80
CA LYS A 432 -57.13 22.93 -12.32
C LYS A 432 -57.80 23.71 -11.18
N MET A 433 -57.02 24.24 -10.25
CA MET A 433 -57.52 25.08 -9.16
C MET A 433 -58.20 26.33 -9.69
N GLN A 434 -57.61 27.02 -10.68
CA GLN A 434 -58.23 28.18 -11.33
C GLN A 434 -59.56 27.82 -11.99
N SER A 435 -59.63 26.70 -12.73
CA SER A 435 -60.90 26.25 -13.33
C SER A 435 -61.98 25.94 -12.28
N LEU A 436 -61.60 25.31 -11.16
CA LEU A 436 -62.51 25.01 -10.06
C LEU A 436 -62.94 26.27 -9.30
N GLU A 437 -62.08 27.30 -9.21
CA GLU A 437 -62.43 28.60 -8.64
C GLU A 437 -63.45 29.34 -9.49
N GLU A 438 -63.29 29.31 -10.82
CA GLU A 438 -64.25 29.86 -11.77
C GLU A 438 -65.61 29.15 -11.68
N GLU A 439 -65.63 27.81 -11.69
CA GLU A 439 -66.85 27.01 -11.56
C GLU A 439 -67.52 27.20 -10.19
N HIS A 440 -66.74 27.22 -9.11
CA HIS A 440 -67.23 27.50 -7.76
C HIS A 440 -67.86 28.90 -7.65
N ALA A 441 -67.25 29.93 -8.27
CA ALA A 441 -67.79 31.28 -8.29
C ALA A 441 -69.12 31.36 -9.07
N GLN A 442 -69.22 30.66 -10.20
CA GLN A 442 -70.47 30.57 -10.97
C GLN A 442 -71.60 29.88 -10.18
N ILE A 443 -71.30 28.76 -9.53
CA ILE A 443 -72.28 28.03 -8.71
C ILE A 443 -72.69 28.86 -7.49
N TYR A 444 -71.75 29.54 -6.83
CA TYR A 444 -72.05 30.45 -5.71
C TYR A 444 -73.01 31.58 -6.13
N ALA A 445 -72.79 32.18 -7.30
CA ALA A 445 -73.69 33.20 -7.84
C ALA A 445 -75.09 32.64 -8.11
N GLN A 446 -75.20 31.42 -8.65
CA GLN A 446 -76.48 30.73 -8.86
C GLN A 446 -77.20 30.42 -7.53
N VAL A 447 -76.49 29.95 -6.51
CA VAL A 447 -77.04 29.70 -5.17
C VAL A 447 -77.55 30.99 -4.55
N LYS A 448 -76.78 32.10 -4.63
CA LYS A 448 -77.22 33.42 -4.13
C LYS A 448 -78.43 33.99 -4.86
N TYR A 449 -78.48 33.79 -6.18
CA TYR A 449 -79.63 34.17 -7.00
C TYR A 449 -80.89 33.39 -6.61
N LEU A 450 -80.77 32.07 -6.39
CA LEU A 450 -81.87 31.23 -5.91
C LEU A 450 -82.32 31.61 -4.49
N GLU A 451 -81.39 31.94 -3.57
CA GLU A 451 -81.73 32.47 -2.24
C GLU A 451 -82.54 33.76 -2.31
N GLY A 452 -82.13 34.71 -3.16
CA GLY A 452 -82.87 35.96 -3.37
C GLY A 452 -84.25 35.76 -4.00
N ARG A 453 -84.39 34.82 -4.94
CA ARG A 453 -85.70 34.46 -5.52
C ARG A 453 -86.62 33.79 -4.52
N MET A 454 -86.09 32.92 -3.65
CA MET A 454 -86.87 32.27 -2.60
C MET A 454 -87.46 33.26 -1.57
N GLN A 455 -86.80 34.40 -1.32
CA GLN A 455 -87.31 35.45 -0.42
C GLN A 455 -88.55 36.19 -0.94
N HIS A 456 -88.84 36.09 -2.25
CA HIS A 456 -89.94 36.80 -2.92
C HIS A 456 -90.94 35.88 -3.64
N ALA A 457 -90.88 34.56 -3.40
CA ALA A 457 -91.66 33.56 -4.11
C ALA A 457 -93.03 33.25 -3.48
N SER A 458 -94.00 32.86 -4.32
CA SER A 458 -95.33 32.39 -3.90
C SER A 458 -95.33 30.95 -3.34
N GLU A 459 -96.34 30.55 -2.56
CA GLU A 459 -96.41 29.24 -1.87
C GLU A 459 -96.25 28.01 -2.80
N LYS A 460 -96.67 28.10 -4.07
CA LYS A 460 -96.52 27.03 -5.08
C LYS A 460 -95.14 27.00 -5.76
N GLU A 461 -94.49 28.14 -5.97
CA GLU A 461 -93.14 28.23 -6.54
C GLU A 461 -92.05 27.84 -5.53
N ALA A 462 -92.33 28.04 -4.23
CA ALA A 462 -91.38 27.77 -3.15
C ALA A 462 -90.94 26.30 -3.10
N ALA A 463 -91.81 25.33 -3.42
CA ALA A 463 -91.47 23.91 -3.35
C ALA A 463 -90.45 23.47 -4.42
N TRP A 464 -90.59 23.94 -5.66
CA TRP A 464 -89.66 23.64 -6.75
C TRP A 464 -88.32 24.37 -6.57
N LEU A 465 -88.35 25.65 -6.20
CA LEU A 465 -87.14 26.43 -5.88
C LEU A 465 -86.34 25.82 -4.73
N LYS A 466 -87.00 25.21 -3.73
CA LYS A 466 -86.34 24.54 -2.61
C LYS A 466 -85.57 23.29 -3.03
N ALA A 467 -86.13 22.50 -3.95
CA ALA A 467 -85.47 21.32 -4.50
C ALA A 467 -84.27 21.70 -5.39
N GLU A 468 -84.42 22.72 -6.24
CA GLU A 468 -83.33 23.23 -7.09
C GLU A 468 -82.21 23.88 -6.26
N TYR A 469 -82.57 24.67 -5.23
CA TYR A 469 -81.62 25.20 -4.25
C TYR A 469 -80.86 24.09 -3.52
N GLN A 470 -81.54 23.03 -3.05
CA GLN A 470 -80.87 21.90 -2.41
C GLN A 470 -79.89 21.20 -3.36
N SER A 471 -80.26 21.01 -4.64
CA SER A 471 -79.37 20.43 -5.65
C SER A 471 -78.13 21.30 -5.87
N LYS A 472 -78.31 22.60 -6.10
CA LYS A 472 -77.20 23.54 -6.34
C LYS A 472 -76.34 23.76 -5.10
N ARG A 473 -76.91 23.67 -3.91
CA ARG A 473 -76.17 23.70 -2.64
C ARG A 473 -75.31 22.44 -2.45
N ASN A 474 -75.81 21.27 -2.80
CA ASN A 474 -75.01 20.04 -2.78
C ASN A 474 -73.87 20.10 -3.80
N GLU A 475 -74.14 20.64 -4.99
CA GLU A 475 -73.14 20.88 -6.03
C GLU A 475 -72.07 21.86 -5.53
N PHE A 476 -72.47 22.98 -4.90
CA PHE A 476 -71.57 23.94 -4.25
C PHE A 476 -70.62 23.27 -3.23
N TYR A 477 -71.16 22.50 -2.29
CA TYR A 477 -70.33 21.81 -1.29
C TYR A 477 -69.41 20.76 -1.92
N THR A 478 -69.83 20.13 -3.02
CA THR A 478 -68.98 19.19 -3.77
C THR A 478 -67.79 19.91 -4.40
N PHE A 479 -68.04 21.07 -5.05
CA PHE A 479 -66.98 21.90 -5.63
C PHE A 479 -66.09 22.56 -4.58
N GLU A 480 -66.64 22.95 -3.43
CA GLU A 480 -65.88 23.46 -2.29
C GLU A 480 -64.93 22.39 -1.74
N ASP A 481 -65.39 21.14 -1.59
CA ASP A 481 -64.56 20.01 -1.18
C ASP A 481 -63.49 19.68 -2.23
N LEU A 482 -63.83 19.66 -3.52
CA LEU A 482 -62.89 19.49 -4.64
C LEU A 482 -61.82 20.59 -4.67
N LYS A 483 -62.21 21.85 -4.45
CA LYS A 483 -61.30 22.99 -4.37
C LYS A 483 -60.35 22.84 -3.18
N ASN A 484 -60.88 22.53 -2.00
CA ASN A 484 -60.09 22.34 -0.79
C ASN A 484 -59.12 21.15 -0.92
N LYS A 485 -59.54 20.04 -1.54
CA LYS A 485 -58.68 18.89 -1.87
C LYS A 485 -57.57 19.27 -2.84
N THR A 486 -57.88 20.02 -3.90
CA THR A 486 -56.91 20.45 -4.91
C THR A 486 -55.90 21.45 -4.33
N HIS A 487 -56.35 22.38 -3.49
CA HIS A 487 -55.49 23.33 -2.78
C HIS A 487 -54.52 22.62 -1.82
N ARG A 488 -55.01 21.65 -1.03
CA ARG A 488 -54.16 20.80 -0.19
C ARG A 488 -53.14 20.02 -1.02
N LYS A 489 -53.54 19.50 -2.19
CA LYS A 489 -52.64 18.78 -3.10
C LYS A 489 -51.52 19.68 -3.65
N ALA A 490 -51.84 20.92 -4.06
CA ALA A 490 -50.85 21.90 -4.50
C ALA A 490 -49.82 22.24 -3.41
N SER A 491 -50.29 22.46 -2.17
CA SER A 491 -49.40 22.70 -1.02
C SER A 491 -48.47 21.52 -0.73
N ARG A 492 -48.94 20.29 -0.92
CA ARG A 492 -48.11 19.08 -0.75
C ARG A 492 -47.01 18.97 -1.81
N TYR A 493 -47.29 19.28 -3.08
CA TYR A 493 -46.25 19.27 -4.12
C TYR A 493 -45.10 20.25 -3.83
N ALA A 494 -45.39 21.42 -3.26
CA ALA A 494 -44.37 22.41 -2.92
C ALA A 494 -43.34 21.90 -1.89
N ASN A 495 -43.76 21.01 -0.98
CA ASN A 495 -42.90 20.44 0.06
C ASN A 495 -42.32 19.06 -0.31
N LEU A 496 -42.85 18.43 -1.36
CA LEU A 496 -42.53 17.05 -1.72
C LEU A 496 -41.05 16.87 -2.11
N PHE A 497 -40.46 17.85 -2.79
CA PHE A 497 -39.04 17.80 -3.19
C PHE A 497 -38.11 17.57 -1.99
N ASN A 498 -38.19 18.44 -0.98
CA ASN A 498 -37.33 18.37 0.21
C ASN A 498 -37.54 17.07 1.00
N LEU A 499 -38.80 16.63 1.09
CA LEU A 499 -39.16 15.38 1.77
C LEU A 499 -38.51 14.17 1.10
N ILE A 500 -38.57 14.07 -0.22
CA ILE A 500 -37.99 12.95 -0.97
C ILE A 500 -36.45 12.95 -0.86
N ILE A 501 -35.82 14.12 -1.01
CA ILE A 501 -34.37 14.25 -0.88
C ILE A 501 -33.92 13.85 0.53
N GLN A 502 -34.68 14.19 1.57
CA GLN A 502 -34.43 13.75 2.93
C GLN A 502 -34.52 12.21 3.05
N TYR A 503 -35.57 11.59 2.51
CA TYR A 503 -35.71 10.13 2.53
C TYR A 503 -34.55 9.43 1.82
N TYR A 504 -34.19 9.84 0.61
CA TYR A 504 -33.06 9.24 -0.09
C TYR A 504 -31.74 9.45 0.66
N THR A 505 -31.55 10.63 1.26
CA THR A 505 -30.39 10.94 2.12
C THR A 505 -30.22 9.94 3.27
N GLU A 506 -31.31 9.58 3.94
CA GLU A 506 -31.29 8.61 5.04
C GLU A 506 -31.08 7.17 4.55
N LEU A 507 -31.53 6.84 3.33
CA LEU A 507 -31.43 5.50 2.76
C LEU A 507 -30.10 5.22 2.07
N PHE A 508 -29.41 6.21 1.49
CA PHE A 508 -28.16 5.99 0.75
C PHE A 508 -27.11 5.18 1.54
N PRO A 509 -26.79 5.47 2.82
CA PRO A 509 -25.81 4.67 3.57
C PRO A 509 -26.22 3.21 3.79
N LYS A 510 -27.52 2.88 3.73
CA LYS A 510 -28.05 1.51 3.82
C LYS A 510 -27.85 0.73 2.52
N TYR A 511 -27.77 1.42 1.38
CA TYR A 511 -27.66 0.82 0.05
C TYR A 511 -26.29 0.99 -0.60
N PHE A 512 -25.51 1.98 -0.20
CA PHE A 512 -24.19 2.27 -0.73
C PHE A 512 -23.14 2.37 0.37
N GLN A 513 -21.90 2.03 0.04
CA GLN A 513 -20.76 2.21 0.93
C GLN A 513 -19.47 2.21 0.13
N GLU A 514 -18.52 3.04 0.55
CA GLU A 514 -17.19 3.04 -0.01
C GLU A 514 -16.29 2.06 0.73
N VAL A 515 -15.40 1.40 -0.01
CA VAL A 515 -14.37 0.54 0.54
C VAL A 515 -13.04 0.84 -0.11
N TYR A 516 -11.95 0.57 0.61
CA TYR A 516 -10.62 0.73 0.09
C TYR A 516 -10.40 -0.24 -1.09
N ASP A 517 -9.82 0.27 -2.18
CA ASP A 517 -9.43 -0.51 -3.35
C ASP A 517 -7.91 -0.46 -3.54
N ALA A 518 -7.26 -1.57 -3.19
CA ALA A 518 -5.81 -1.71 -3.23
C ALA A 518 -5.22 -1.78 -4.64
N ASP A 519 -6.04 -1.90 -5.70
CA ASP A 519 -5.58 -1.93 -7.09
C ASP A 519 -5.59 -0.54 -7.73
N MET A 520 -6.23 0.43 -7.08
CA MET A 520 -6.29 1.83 -7.50
C MET A 520 -5.14 2.65 -6.93
N HIS A 521 -4.38 3.30 -7.82
CA HIS A 521 -3.27 4.18 -7.46
C HIS A 521 -3.19 5.35 -8.42
N ASP A 522 -2.86 6.53 -7.89
CA ASP A 522 -2.53 7.69 -8.71
C ASP A 522 -1.05 7.65 -9.12
N PHE A 523 -0.79 7.67 -10.42
CA PHE A 523 0.55 7.62 -11.02
C PHE A 523 1.32 8.95 -10.92
N THR A 524 0.66 10.01 -10.47
CA THR A 524 1.28 11.36 -10.36
C THR A 524 2.03 11.60 -9.05
N ALA A 525 1.85 10.72 -8.04
CA ALA A 525 2.51 10.87 -6.75
C ALA A 525 4.02 10.56 -6.85
N ASN A 526 4.81 11.36 -6.13
CA ASN A 526 6.25 11.17 -5.95
C ASN A 526 6.55 9.77 -5.35
N PRO A 527 7.62 9.05 -5.74
CA PRO A 527 7.92 7.70 -5.23
C PRO A 527 7.94 7.49 -3.72
N TYR A 528 8.10 8.56 -2.94
CA TYR A 528 8.15 8.52 -1.47
C TYR A 528 6.98 9.24 -0.80
N ASP A 529 6.11 9.89 -1.56
CA ASP A 529 4.83 10.38 -1.06
C ASP A 529 3.80 9.27 -1.29
N ASP A 530 2.90 9.07 -0.33
CA ASP A 530 1.84 8.10 -0.59
C ASP A 530 0.91 8.65 -1.68
N SER A 531 0.66 7.82 -2.68
CA SER A 531 -0.48 8.04 -3.58
C SER A 531 -1.75 8.12 -2.73
N PRO A 532 -2.66 9.07 -3.02
CA PRO A 532 -3.96 9.10 -2.35
C PRO A 532 -4.63 7.72 -2.44
N ALA A 533 -5.25 7.30 -1.34
CA ALA A 533 -5.86 6.00 -1.19
C ALA A 533 -7.03 5.83 -2.17
N GLY A 534 -7.05 4.72 -2.89
CA GLY A 534 -8.16 4.38 -3.78
C GLY A 534 -9.39 3.92 -3.01
N PHE A 535 -10.56 4.46 -3.36
CA PHE A 535 -11.84 4.03 -2.82
C PHE A 535 -12.79 3.68 -3.95
N ARG A 536 -13.62 2.66 -3.70
CA ARG A 536 -14.63 2.16 -4.63
C ARG A 536 -15.98 2.06 -3.96
N LEU A 537 -17.01 2.47 -4.67
CA LEU A 537 -18.40 2.37 -4.25
C LEU A 537 -18.93 0.94 -4.39
N LEU A 538 -19.62 0.49 -3.35
CA LEU A 538 -20.37 -0.76 -3.30
C LEU A 538 -21.87 -0.49 -3.33
N TYR A 539 -22.62 -1.38 -3.97
CA TYR A 539 -24.06 -1.47 -3.83
C TYR A 539 -24.46 -2.68 -2.97
N LYS A 540 -25.29 -2.43 -1.94
CA LYS A 540 -25.64 -3.37 -0.87
C LYS A 540 -26.96 -4.10 -1.09
N PHE A 541 -27.78 -3.66 -2.05
CA PHE A 541 -29.15 -4.16 -2.26
C PHE A 541 -30.06 -4.09 -1.00
N GLY A 542 -29.76 -3.17 -0.06
CA GLY A 542 -30.45 -3.09 1.23
C GLY A 542 -30.16 -4.24 2.19
N ARG A 543 -29.16 -5.08 1.87
CA ARG A 543 -28.80 -6.26 2.67
C ARG A 543 -27.69 -5.93 3.66
N ASN A 544 -27.82 -6.47 4.87
CA ASN A 544 -26.78 -6.36 5.90
C ASN A 544 -25.60 -7.31 5.69
N ASN A 545 -25.57 -8.13 4.63
CA ASN A 545 -24.49 -9.11 4.40
C ASN A 545 -23.53 -8.66 3.28
N PRO A 546 -22.32 -8.18 3.62
CA PRO A 546 -21.25 -7.80 2.70
C PRO A 546 -20.85 -8.82 1.65
N ALA A 547 -21.02 -10.12 1.91
CA ALA A 547 -20.73 -11.15 0.91
C ALA A 547 -21.63 -11.05 -0.34
N SER A 548 -22.77 -10.36 -0.24
CA SER A 548 -23.72 -10.13 -1.33
C SER A 548 -23.62 -8.75 -1.97
N TRP A 549 -22.71 -7.89 -1.48
CA TRP A 549 -22.56 -6.54 -2.00
C TRP A 549 -21.76 -6.56 -3.32
N MET A 550 -22.14 -5.68 -4.24
CA MET A 550 -21.53 -5.57 -5.55
C MET A 550 -20.56 -4.39 -5.59
N ARG A 551 -19.31 -4.64 -6.00
CA ARG A 551 -18.35 -3.58 -6.35
C ARG A 551 -18.71 -3.00 -7.71
N ILE A 552 -18.71 -1.67 -7.81
CA ILE A 552 -19.01 -0.98 -9.06
C ILE A 552 -17.70 -0.64 -9.77
N TYR A 553 -17.50 -1.20 -10.96
CA TYR A 553 -16.33 -0.98 -11.82
C TYR A 553 -16.65 -0.15 -13.05
N GLU A 554 -17.82 -0.38 -13.63
CA GLU A 554 -18.22 0.18 -14.92
C GLU A 554 -19.40 1.15 -14.81
N PRO A 555 -19.55 2.08 -15.78
CA PRO A 555 -20.67 3.01 -15.79
C PRO A 555 -22.03 2.30 -15.81
N SER A 556 -22.17 1.20 -16.54
CA SER A 556 -23.41 0.42 -16.59
C SER A 556 -23.82 -0.13 -15.23
N GLN A 557 -22.86 -0.67 -14.47
CA GLN A 557 -23.08 -1.18 -13.11
C GLN A 557 -23.50 -0.06 -12.15
N PHE A 558 -22.97 1.15 -12.32
CA PHE A 558 -23.38 2.32 -11.54
C PHE A 558 -24.83 2.69 -11.84
N ILE A 559 -25.21 2.80 -13.11
CA ILE A 559 -26.58 3.09 -13.53
C ILE A 559 -27.57 2.01 -13.06
N ASP A 560 -27.23 0.73 -13.21
CA ASP A 560 -28.09 -0.36 -12.77
C ASP A 560 -28.24 -0.39 -11.24
N SER A 561 -27.17 -0.05 -10.50
CA SER A 561 -27.24 0.09 -9.04
C SER A 561 -28.16 1.23 -8.60
N LEU A 562 -28.10 2.39 -9.30
CA LEU A 562 -29.00 3.51 -9.04
C LEU A 562 -30.46 3.18 -9.39
N ALA A 563 -30.69 2.57 -10.56
CA ALA A 563 -32.04 2.16 -10.98
C ALA A 563 -32.64 1.14 -9.98
N SER A 564 -31.84 0.16 -9.57
CA SER A 564 -32.22 -0.82 -8.53
C SER A 564 -32.51 -0.14 -7.19
N PHE A 565 -31.71 0.85 -6.79
CA PHE A 565 -31.94 1.62 -5.57
C PHE A 565 -33.32 2.30 -5.59
N PHE A 566 -33.59 3.14 -6.59
CA PHE A 566 -34.84 3.89 -6.67
C PHE A 566 -36.06 2.97 -6.74
N SER A 567 -35.98 1.87 -7.51
CA SER A 567 -37.06 0.88 -7.58
C SER A 567 -37.28 0.14 -6.26
N THR A 568 -36.22 -0.22 -5.53
CA THR A 568 -36.36 -0.98 -4.27
C THR A 568 -36.87 -0.10 -3.14
N THR A 569 -36.46 1.17 -3.09
CA THR A 569 -36.89 2.10 -2.04
C THR A 569 -38.29 2.67 -2.26
N GLU A 570 -38.86 2.48 -3.45
CA GLU A 570 -40.17 3.03 -3.82
C GLU A 570 -41.25 2.61 -2.82
N SER A 571 -41.35 1.31 -2.51
CA SER A 571 -42.35 0.81 -1.57
C SER A 571 -42.12 1.26 -0.13
N GLU A 572 -40.85 1.40 0.28
CA GLU A 572 -40.48 1.85 1.64
C GLU A 572 -40.93 3.31 1.84
N ILE A 573 -40.60 4.18 0.88
CA ILE A 573 -40.95 5.60 0.93
C ILE A 573 -42.46 5.81 0.73
N ALA A 574 -43.09 5.13 -0.23
CA ALA A 574 -44.53 5.25 -0.49
C ALA A 574 -45.41 4.81 0.69
N SER A 575 -44.87 4.02 1.62
CA SER A 575 -45.57 3.57 2.83
C SER A 575 -45.57 4.59 3.96
N SER A 576 -44.83 5.70 3.84
CA SER A 576 -44.74 6.72 4.88
C SER A 576 -46.03 7.52 5.04
N ALA A 577 -46.28 7.99 6.27
CA ALA A 577 -47.48 8.77 6.59
C ALA A 577 -47.49 10.11 5.83
N GLU A 578 -46.33 10.70 5.55
CA GLU A 578 -46.23 11.96 4.83
C GLU A 578 -46.63 11.84 3.34
N LEU A 579 -46.56 10.63 2.77
CA LEU A 579 -46.91 10.34 1.37
C LEU A 579 -48.31 9.75 1.17
N GLU A 580 -49.11 9.64 2.23
CA GLU A 580 -50.47 9.10 2.15
C GLU A 580 -51.33 9.92 1.16
N GLY A 581 -51.84 9.28 0.11
CA GLY A 581 -52.62 9.96 -0.95
C GLY A 581 -51.81 10.64 -2.07
N MET A 582 -50.50 10.39 -2.18
CA MET A 582 -49.63 10.83 -3.30
C MET A 582 -48.80 9.65 -3.87
N LYS A 583 -49.27 8.41 -3.69
CA LYS A 583 -48.50 7.19 -4.01
C LYS A 583 -48.29 7.02 -5.52
N ASP A 584 -49.33 7.26 -6.30
CA ASP A 584 -49.28 7.11 -7.76
C ASP A 584 -48.36 8.18 -8.38
N GLU A 585 -48.41 9.42 -7.88
CA GLU A 585 -47.52 10.49 -8.32
C GLU A 585 -46.06 10.23 -7.95
N TYR A 586 -45.83 9.63 -6.77
CA TYR A 586 -44.50 9.22 -6.36
C TYR A 586 -43.95 8.09 -7.25
N ALA A 587 -44.77 7.11 -7.64
CA ALA A 587 -44.39 6.04 -8.58
C ALA A 587 -44.05 6.58 -9.98
N GLU A 588 -44.84 7.52 -10.51
CA GLU A 588 -44.54 8.24 -11.76
C GLU A 588 -43.19 8.97 -11.68
N MET A 589 -42.92 9.61 -10.54
CA MET A 589 -41.69 10.33 -10.31
C MET A 589 -40.49 9.39 -10.20
N VAL A 590 -40.59 8.26 -9.51
CA VAL A 590 -39.54 7.22 -9.47
C VAL A 590 -39.24 6.71 -10.89
N THR A 591 -40.28 6.49 -11.70
CA THR A 591 -40.13 6.10 -13.11
C THR A 591 -39.38 7.16 -13.93
N ALA A 592 -39.67 8.44 -13.70
CA ALA A 592 -38.95 9.54 -14.34
C ALA A 592 -37.47 9.58 -13.93
N ILE A 593 -37.16 9.39 -12.64
CA ILE A 593 -35.77 9.30 -12.15
C ILE A 593 -35.04 8.13 -12.80
N ILE A 594 -35.63 6.93 -12.80
CA ILE A 594 -35.03 5.72 -13.40
C ILE A 594 -34.76 5.92 -14.89
N SER A 595 -35.69 6.56 -15.60
CA SER A 595 -35.51 6.88 -17.02
C SER A 595 -34.38 7.88 -17.23
N HIS A 596 -34.27 8.90 -16.37
CA HIS A 596 -33.24 9.93 -16.44
C HIS A 596 -31.84 9.38 -16.14
N VAL A 597 -31.66 8.56 -15.09
CA VAL A 597 -30.34 7.99 -14.75
C VAL A 597 -29.80 7.08 -15.84
N ARG A 598 -30.67 6.52 -16.70
CA ARG A 598 -30.27 5.70 -17.86
C ARG A 598 -29.82 6.53 -19.07
N THR A 599 -29.89 7.85 -19.02
CA THR A 599 -29.46 8.73 -20.12
C THR A 599 -27.94 8.97 -20.10
N ASN A 600 -27.35 9.18 -21.29
CA ASN A 600 -25.96 9.63 -21.40
C ASN A 600 -25.77 11.01 -20.77
N GLU A 601 -26.78 11.89 -20.85
CA GLU A 601 -26.73 13.23 -20.25
C GLU A 601 -26.48 13.17 -18.74
N PHE A 602 -27.20 12.30 -18.01
CA PHE A 602 -26.99 12.12 -16.57
C PHE A 602 -25.56 11.68 -16.27
N LEU A 603 -25.06 10.68 -17.00
CA LEU A 603 -23.76 10.09 -16.76
C LEU A 603 -22.62 11.07 -17.11
N GLU A 604 -22.69 11.75 -18.26
CA GLU A 604 -21.70 12.78 -18.65
C GLU A 604 -21.64 13.91 -17.62
N THR A 605 -22.80 14.43 -17.23
CA THR A 605 -22.88 15.53 -16.27
C THR A 605 -22.43 15.10 -14.87
N SER A 606 -22.56 13.82 -14.51
CA SER A 606 -22.01 13.28 -13.25
C SER A 606 -20.49 13.39 -13.19
N PHE A 607 -19.77 13.18 -14.30
CA PHE A 607 -18.33 13.37 -14.36
C PHE A 607 -17.94 14.84 -14.23
N TYR A 608 -18.71 15.77 -14.83
CA TYR A 608 -18.46 17.20 -14.69
C TYR A 608 -18.68 17.68 -13.25
N ARG A 609 -19.74 17.22 -12.57
CA ARG A 609 -19.98 17.53 -11.16
C ARG A 609 -18.89 16.95 -10.26
N MET A 610 -18.46 15.72 -10.50
CA MET A 610 -17.33 15.12 -9.78
C MET A 610 -16.03 15.91 -10.00
N ALA A 611 -15.77 16.34 -11.24
CA ALA A 611 -14.59 17.15 -11.54
C ALA A 611 -14.60 18.48 -10.76
N ALA A 612 -15.75 19.16 -10.74
CA ALA A 612 -15.94 20.40 -9.98
C ALA A 612 -15.79 20.19 -8.47
N ALA A 613 -16.44 19.16 -7.91
CA ALA A 613 -16.40 18.86 -6.48
C ALA A 613 -14.97 18.57 -5.98
N HIS A 614 -14.19 17.83 -6.77
CA HIS A 614 -12.80 17.48 -6.44
C HIS A 614 -11.77 18.49 -6.94
N HIS A 615 -12.18 19.60 -7.56
CA HIS A 615 -11.28 20.58 -8.19
C HIS A 615 -10.30 19.93 -9.19
N SER A 616 -10.76 18.90 -9.91
CA SER A 616 -9.98 18.17 -10.90
C SER A 616 -10.30 18.63 -12.33
N ARG A 617 -9.45 18.25 -13.29
CA ARG A 617 -9.58 18.67 -14.69
C ARG A 617 -10.88 18.13 -15.30
N ILE A 618 -11.65 19.03 -15.92
CA ILE A 618 -12.82 18.65 -16.72
C ILE A 618 -12.32 18.05 -18.05
N VAL A 619 -12.77 16.82 -18.35
CA VAL A 619 -12.47 16.10 -19.59
C VAL A 619 -13.68 16.21 -20.52
N HIS A 620 -13.50 16.71 -21.74
CA HIS A 620 -14.57 16.78 -22.74
C HIS A 620 -14.92 15.39 -23.27
N ALA A 621 -16.21 15.14 -23.53
CA ALA A 621 -16.73 13.83 -23.95
C ALA A 621 -16.26 12.69 -23.01
N PRO A 622 -16.64 12.73 -21.72
CA PRO A 622 -16.08 11.86 -20.69
C PRO A 622 -16.34 10.36 -20.94
N LEU A 623 -17.43 10.02 -21.63
CA LEU A 623 -17.74 8.63 -22.01
C LEU A 623 -16.74 8.02 -23.00
N GLU A 624 -16.13 8.85 -23.85
CA GLU A 624 -15.12 8.42 -24.82
C GLU A 624 -13.70 8.40 -24.21
N HIS A 625 -13.50 9.08 -23.08
CA HIS A 625 -12.18 9.32 -22.47
C HIS A 625 -12.15 8.92 -20.98
N LEU A 626 -12.80 7.82 -20.61
CA LEU A 626 -12.91 7.36 -19.22
C LEU A 626 -11.56 7.12 -18.54
N ASP A 627 -10.52 6.78 -19.28
CA ASP A 627 -9.15 6.57 -18.80
C ASP A 627 -8.46 7.86 -18.35
N GLN A 628 -8.88 9.01 -18.89
CA GLN A 628 -8.35 10.34 -18.56
C GLN A 628 -9.04 10.97 -17.33
N ILE A 629 -10.13 10.38 -16.86
CA ILE A 629 -10.91 10.88 -15.72
C ILE A 629 -10.31 10.36 -14.42
N GLU A 630 -9.78 11.27 -13.61
CA GLU A 630 -9.15 10.96 -12.33
C GLU A 630 -10.17 10.54 -11.25
N LYS A 631 -11.31 11.22 -11.16
CA LYS A 631 -12.35 11.00 -10.14
C LYS A 631 -13.67 10.62 -10.80
N LYS A 632 -14.08 9.36 -10.62
CA LYS A 632 -15.34 8.82 -11.15
C LYS A 632 -16.37 8.67 -10.02
N PRO A 633 -17.68 8.71 -10.31
CA PRO A 633 -18.72 8.56 -9.28
C PRO A 633 -18.58 7.32 -8.40
N TRP A 634 -18.10 6.21 -8.97
CA TRP A 634 -17.95 4.94 -8.27
C TRP A 634 -16.52 4.62 -7.84
N CYS A 635 -15.52 5.40 -8.27
CA CYS A 635 -14.15 5.17 -7.89
C CYS A 635 -13.29 6.43 -7.97
N TYR A 636 -12.53 6.70 -6.92
CA TYR A 636 -11.70 7.90 -6.83
C TYR A 636 -10.54 7.64 -5.88
N THR A 637 -9.60 8.59 -5.81
CA THR A 637 -8.51 8.55 -4.82
C THR A 637 -8.67 9.72 -3.83
N SER A 638 -8.54 9.45 -2.53
CA SER A 638 -8.65 10.45 -1.46
C SER A 638 -7.63 10.20 -0.35
N GLY A 639 -7.39 11.20 0.51
CA GLY A 639 -6.55 11.02 1.69
C GLY A 639 -7.29 10.21 2.76
N GLY A 640 -7.03 8.90 2.83
CA GLY A 640 -7.52 8.06 3.93
C GLY A 640 -7.06 8.61 5.29
N SER A 641 -7.96 8.69 6.27
CA SER A 641 -7.65 9.27 7.58
C SER A 641 -7.31 8.20 8.61
N MET A 642 -6.05 8.19 9.09
CA MET A 642 -5.62 7.33 10.19
C MET A 642 -6.47 7.54 11.47
N GLU A 643 -6.92 8.78 11.75
CA GLU A 643 -7.82 9.06 12.87
C GLU A 643 -9.14 8.28 12.76
N THR A 644 -9.73 8.27 11.58
CA THR A 644 -11.04 7.62 11.33
C THR A 644 -10.91 6.10 11.38
N LEU A 645 -9.84 5.56 10.79
CA LEU A 645 -9.52 4.13 10.88
C LEU A 645 -9.36 3.71 12.33
N VAL A 646 -8.50 4.40 13.09
CA VAL A 646 -8.24 4.07 14.49
C VAL A 646 -9.51 4.16 15.33
N SER A 647 -10.31 5.21 15.12
CA SER A 647 -11.55 5.39 15.88
C SER A 647 -12.56 4.27 15.61
N THR A 648 -12.78 3.94 14.34
CA THR A 648 -13.77 2.93 13.92
C THR A 648 -13.30 1.52 14.26
N TYR A 649 -12.06 1.18 13.91
CA TYR A 649 -11.54 -0.18 14.08
C TYR A 649 -11.37 -0.55 15.56
N PHE A 650 -10.81 0.36 16.38
CA PHE A 650 -10.64 0.17 17.83
C PHE A 650 -11.86 0.58 18.66
N ARG A 651 -13.01 0.85 18.03
CA ARG A 651 -14.30 1.09 18.69
C ARG A 651 -14.26 2.24 19.70
N ARG A 652 -13.71 3.39 19.31
CA ARG A 652 -13.51 4.55 20.20
C ARG A 652 -14.59 5.62 20.06
N ASP A 653 -15.26 5.96 21.16
CA ASP A 653 -16.29 7.02 21.19
C ASP A 653 -15.77 8.40 20.78
N SER A 654 -14.48 8.65 20.99
CA SER A 654 -13.80 9.89 20.60
C SER A 654 -12.59 9.62 19.72
N LYS A 655 -12.27 10.61 18.87
CA LYS A 655 -11.05 10.60 18.07
C LYS A 655 -9.82 10.35 18.95
N PRO A 656 -8.83 9.57 18.50
CA PRO A 656 -7.60 9.37 19.25
C PRO A 656 -6.89 10.71 19.46
N VAL A 657 -6.23 10.84 20.60
CA VAL A 657 -5.47 12.06 20.90
C VAL A 657 -4.30 12.15 19.95
N LYS A 658 -4.11 13.35 19.40
CA LYS A 658 -3.04 13.69 18.47
C LYS A 658 -2.34 14.95 18.93
N ILE A 659 -1.02 14.93 18.92
CA ILE A 659 -0.18 16.11 19.11
C ILE A 659 0.49 16.39 17.77
N SER A 660 0.20 17.55 17.19
CA SER A 660 0.71 17.96 15.88
C SER A 660 1.49 19.26 15.95
N ARG A 661 2.52 19.38 15.12
CA ARG A 661 3.39 20.56 15.03
C ARG A 661 3.85 20.78 13.59
N TRP A 662 3.89 22.04 13.18
CA TRP A 662 4.60 22.47 11.99
C TRP A 662 6.09 22.63 12.32
N ILE A 663 6.96 22.12 11.46
CA ILE A 663 8.39 21.98 11.72
C ILE A 663 9.18 22.97 10.84
N GLU A 664 10.07 23.73 11.47
CA GLU A 664 10.94 24.72 10.82
C GLU A 664 12.36 24.21 10.57
N SER A 665 12.80 23.18 11.31
CA SER A 665 14.10 22.54 11.06
C SER A 665 14.14 21.07 11.49
N PRO A 666 15.08 20.25 10.96
CA PRO A 666 15.31 18.88 11.42
C PRO A 666 15.65 18.78 12.92
N VAL A 667 16.34 19.79 13.48
CA VAL A 667 16.66 19.85 14.91
C VAL A 667 15.40 20.07 15.74
N GLU A 668 14.55 21.01 15.33
CA GLU A 668 13.26 21.23 15.99
C GLU A 668 12.39 19.98 15.95
N PHE A 669 12.41 19.25 14.83
CA PHE A 669 11.66 18.00 14.72
C PHE A 669 12.13 16.96 15.75
N LEU A 670 13.44 16.78 15.87
CA LEU A 670 14.03 15.86 16.84
C LEU A 670 13.71 16.28 18.29
N VAL A 671 13.73 17.59 18.58
CA VAL A 671 13.32 18.14 19.88
C VAL A 671 11.85 17.85 20.16
N PHE A 672 10.96 18.11 19.19
CA PHE A 672 9.53 17.85 19.31
C PHE A 672 9.22 16.40 19.67
N LEU A 673 9.86 15.43 18.99
CA LEU A 673 9.68 14.00 19.27
C LEU A 673 10.22 13.62 20.65
N THR A 674 11.35 14.19 21.05
CA THR A 674 11.96 13.93 22.36
C THR A 674 11.09 14.48 23.49
N ASP A 675 10.55 15.68 23.34
CA ASP A 675 9.70 16.33 24.34
C ASP A 675 8.37 15.59 24.53
N ILE A 676 7.78 15.02 23.46
CA ILE A 676 6.60 14.14 23.57
C ILE A 676 6.89 12.99 24.55
N MET A 677 8.06 12.36 24.44
CA MET A 677 8.42 11.24 25.30
C MET A 677 8.76 11.68 26.73
N LYS A 678 9.45 12.81 26.92
CA LYS A 678 9.72 13.37 28.26
C LYS A 678 8.45 13.77 29.02
N GLN A 679 7.45 14.26 28.30
CA GLN A 679 6.17 14.68 28.87
C GLN A 679 5.17 13.52 28.99
N SER A 680 5.51 12.34 28.48
CA SER A 680 4.63 11.16 28.55
C SER A 680 4.59 10.60 29.98
N PRO A 681 3.41 10.17 30.47
CA PRO A 681 3.29 9.49 31.76
C PRO A 681 4.20 8.25 31.88
N PRO A 682 4.68 7.90 33.08
CA PRO A 682 5.53 6.72 33.30
C PRO A 682 4.95 5.41 32.76
N SER A 683 3.63 5.24 32.84
CA SER A 683 2.94 4.06 32.29
C SER A 683 3.09 3.90 30.78
N ILE A 684 3.30 5.01 30.05
CA ILE A 684 3.56 5.03 28.61
C ILE A 684 5.06 4.90 28.35
N SER A 685 5.92 5.68 29.01
CA SER A 685 7.36 5.67 28.74
C SER A 685 8.02 4.34 29.12
N GLU A 686 7.61 3.71 30.24
CA GLU A 686 8.12 2.38 30.65
C GLU A 686 7.85 1.29 29.62
N ARG A 687 6.76 1.40 28.84
CA ARG A 687 6.42 0.43 27.78
C ARG A 687 7.57 0.31 26.78
N PHE A 688 8.18 1.42 26.41
CA PHE A 688 9.25 1.51 25.42
C PHE A 688 10.63 1.27 26.00
N LEU A 689 10.81 1.51 27.31
CA LEU A 689 12.02 1.11 28.03
C LEU A 689 12.12 -0.41 28.18
N LYS A 690 10.99 -1.07 28.49
CA LYS A 690 10.92 -2.54 28.64
C LYS A 690 11.04 -3.26 27.31
N ASP A 691 10.40 -2.73 26.26
CA ASP A 691 10.44 -3.31 24.92
C ASP A 691 10.69 -2.22 23.87
N PRO A 692 11.95 -2.05 23.42
CA PRO A 692 12.34 -1.08 22.41
C PRO A 692 11.68 -1.26 21.04
N THR A 693 11.06 -2.42 20.78
CA THR A 693 10.47 -2.75 19.47
C THR A 693 9.06 -2.22 19.28
N LYS A 694 8.42 -1.76 20.36
CA LYS A 694 7.03 -1.27 20.34
C LYS A 694 6.89 0.06 19.61
N LEU A 695 5.72 0.23 19.00
CA LEU A 695 5.42 1.36 18.13
C LEU A 695 4.40 2.33 18.73
N MET A 696 4.49 3.59 18.29
CA MET A 696 3.44 4.59 18.42
C MET A 696 3.01 5.04 17.03
N LEU A 697 1.72 5.30 16.81
CA LEU A 697 1.27 5.81 15.52
C LEU A 697 1.77 7.25 15.32
N MET A 698 2.24 7.54 14.12
CA MET A 698 2.76 8.84 13.72
C MET A 698 2.45 9.10 12.25
N HIS A 699 2.41 10.37 11.84
CA HIS A 699 2.31 10.75 10.44
C HIS A 699 3.15 11.99 10.12
N SER A 700 3.63 12.04 8.88
CA SER A 700 4.07 13.25 8.17
C SER A 700 2.87 13.88 7.45
N PRO A 701 3.06 14.99 6.72
CA PRO A 701 2.03 15.54 5.85
C PRO A 701 1.55 14.59 4.74
N THR A 702 2.41 13.67 4.28
CA THR A 702 2.14 12.79 3.13
C THR A 702 2.19 11.29 3.44
N HIS A 703 2.55 10.89 4.67
CA HIS A 703 2.79 9.49 5.01
C HIS A 703 2.45 9.13 6.46
N ALA A 704 1.88 7.95 6.70
CA ALA A 704 1.57 7.43 8.03
C ALA A 704 2.42 6.20 8.39
N PHE A 705 3.00 6.18 9.59
CA PHE A 705 4.08 5.25 9.94
C PHE A 705 4.24 5.05 11.46
N GLY A 706 5.16 4.16 11.86
CA GLY A 706 5.37 3.78 13.26
C GLY A 706 6.56 4.50 13.92
N PHE A 707 6.30 5.37 14.90
CA PHE A 707 7.33 5.98 15.76
C PHE A 707 7.91 4.95 16.74
N ARG A 708 9.24 4.92 16.87
CA ARG A 708 10.03 3.97 17.65
C ARG A 708 10.85 4.70 18.74
N PRO A 709 10.21 5.13 19.84
CA PRO A 709 10.91 5.91 20.87
C PRO A 709 11.96 5.10 21.65
N GLY A 710 11.86 3.77 21.68
CA GLY A 710 12.76 2.92 22.46
C GLY A 710 14.13 2.64 21.82
N LEU A 711 14.38 3.05 20.57
CA LEU A 711 15.63 2.77 19.87
C LEU A 711 16.76 3.70 20.29
N SER A 712 17.97 3.17 20.48
CA SER A 712 19.20 3.97 20.68
C SER A 712 19.72 4.47 19.31
N PRO A 713 20.28 5.70 19.23
CA PRO A 713 20.55 6.63 20.33
C PRO A 713 19.37 7.54 20.72
N PHE A 714 18.25 7.52 19.99
CA PHE A 714 17.11 8.40 20.27
C PHE A 714 16.54 8.27 21.69
N LYS A 715 16.44 7.03 22.21
CA LYS A 715 16.01 6.71 23.57
C LYS A 715 16.76 7.51 24.62
N GLU A 716 18.08 7.68 24.43
CA GLU A 716 18.93 8.37 25.39
C GLU A 716 18.56 9.84 25.53
N ALA A 717 17.98 10.46 24.50
CA ALA A 717 17.60 11.87 24.50
C ALA A 717 16.43 12.20 25.43
N TRP A 718 15.47 11.28 25.58
CA TRP A 718 14.30 11.46 26.45
C TRP A 718 14.38 10.70 27.77
N ALA A 719 15.29 9.73 27.90
CA ALA A 719 15.49 8.97 29.14
C ALA A 719 16.29 9.72 30.23
N ASN A 720 16.57 11.02 30.03
CA ASN A 720 17.34 11.86 30.94
C ASN A 720 16.62 13.19 31.23
N ASP A 721 16.98 13.84 32.33
CA ASP A 721 16.37 15.10 32.79
C ASP A 721 17.02 16.37 32.24
N ALA A 722 18.01 16.27 31.35
CA ALA A 722 18.70 17.44 30.80
C ALA A 722 17.79 18.23 29.84
N PHE A 723 18.12 19.51 29.61
CA PHE A 723 17.39 20.33 28.65
C PHE A 723 17.50 19.76 27.22
N THR A 724 16.36 19.48 26.60
CA THR A 724 16.24 18.67 25.38
C THR A 724 17.12 19.16 24.23
N TYR A 725 17.02 20.44 23.87
CA TYR A 725 17.79 20.99 22.75
C TYR A 725 19.31 20.91 22.98
N THR A 726 19.78 21.35 24.16
CA THR A 726 21.21 21.32 24.51
C THR A 726 21.75 19.91 24.48
N TRP A 727 21.01 18.95 25.07
CA TRP A 727 21.43 17.57 25.10
C TRP A 727 21.54 16.97 23.70
N ILE A 728 20.54 17.17 22.83
CA ILE A 728 20.53 16.70 21.44
C ILE A 728 21.72 17.29 20.67
N ARG A 729 21.93 18.61 20.76
CA ARG A 729 23.02 19.30 20.08
C ARG A 729 24.37 18.71 20.48
N ASP A 730 24.61 18.54 21.77
CA ASP A 730 25.93 18.21 22.30
C ASP A 730 26.26 16.71 22.24
N ASN A 731 25.25 15.83 22.39
CA ASN A 731 25.45 14.38 22.49
C ASN A 731 25.11 13.62 21.20
N LEU A 732 24.24 14.17 20.34
CA LEU A 732 23.88 13.52 19.08
C LEU A 732 24.49 14.23 17.88
N ILE A 733 24.26 15.55 17.74
CA ILE A 733 24.62 16.27 16.50
C ILE A 733 26.11 16.60 16.46
N ALA A 734 26.65 17.25 17.48
CA ALA A 734 28.03 17.73 17.51
C ALA A 734 29.07 16.60 17.30
N PRO A 735 28.94 15.39 17.89
CA PRO A 735 29.85 14.29 17.60
C PRO A 735 29.85 13.88 16.13
N MET A 736 28.69 13.89 15.47
CA MET A 736 28.58 13.56 14.05
C MET A 736 29.21 14.63 13.16
N SER A 737 28.93 15.91 13.44
CA SER A 737 29.54 17.04 12.73
C SER A 737 31.06 17.04 12.89
N ASN A 738 31.56 16.88 14.11
CA ASN A 738 33.00 16.81 14.40
C ASN A 738 33.69 15.64 13.67
N PHE A 739 33.01 14.51 13.51
CA PHE A 739 33.53 13.38 12.75
C PHE A 739 33.70 13.74 11.27
N ILE A 740 32.66 14.30 10.64
CA ILE A 740 32.66 14.69 9.23
C ILE A 740 33.73 15.76 8.96
N GLU A 741 33.85 16.75 9.85
CA GLU A 741 34.85 17.81 9.74
C GLU A 741 36.31 17.32 9.77
N ARG A 742 36.56 16.10 10.27
CA ARG A 742 37.90 15.48 10.32
C ARG A 742 38.22 14.69 9.06
N ILE A 743 37.24 14.35 8.22
CA ILE A 743 37.48 13.58 7.00
C ILE A 743 38.26 14.45 6.00
N ARG A 744 39.39 13.93 5.51
CA ARG A 744 40.20 14.54 4.46
C ARG A 744 40.38 13.53 3.33
N LEU A 745 40.14 13.96 2.10
CA LEU A 745 40.25 13.15 0.90
C LEU A 745 41.55 13.49 0.20
N ASN A 746 42.44 12.51 0.03
CA ASN A 746 43.62 12.63 -0.81
C ASN A 746 43.29 12.32 -2.29
N ASN A 747 44.24 12.50 -3.20
CA ASN A 747 44.00 12.32 -4.63
C ASN A 747 43.51 10.90 -4.99
N GLU A 748 44.06 9.85 -4.38
CA GLU A 748 43.63 8.47 -4.66
C GLU A 748 42.19 8.21 -4.17
N MET A 749 41.80 8.81 -3.04
CA MET A 749 40.43 8.75 -2.52
C MET A 749 39.45 9.51 -3.42
N LEU A 750 39.85 10.68 -3.91
CA LEU A 750 39.05 11.48 -4.84
C LEU A 750 38.81 10.72 -6.15
N ASP A 751 39.86 10.15 -6.74
CA ASP A 751 39.75 9.33 -7.95
C ASP A 751 38.80 8.14 -7.74
N TYR A 752 38.92 7.45 -6.61
CA TYR A 752 38.05 6.33 -6.28
C TYR A 752 36.57 6.75 -6.13
N LEU A 753 36.30 7.89 -5.49
CA LEU A 753 34.94 8.40 -5.33
C LEU A 753 34.33 8.83 -6.67
N VAL A 754 35.11 9.50 -7.52
CA VAL A 754 34.68 9.86 -8.89
C VAL A 754 34.34 8.61 -9.69
N ASP A 755 35.17 7.58 -9.62
CA ASP A 755 34.90 6.31 -10.28
C ASP A 755 33.65 5.63 -9.73
N SER A 756 33.48 5.60 -8.41
CA SER A 756 32.30 5.00 -7.76
C SER A 756 31.01 5.72 -8.14
N ILE A 757 31.01 7.05 -8.10
CA ILE A 757 29.85 7.88 -8.48
C ILE A 757 29.55 7.72 -9.99
N SER A 758 30.58 7.61 -10.84
CA SER A 758 30.40 7.41 -12.28
C SER A 758 29.64 6.13 -12.63
N GLN A 759 29.69 5.10 -11.78
CA GLN A 759 28.94 3.87 -12.01
C GLN A 759 27.42 4.09 -11.95
N GLY A 760 26.97 5.11 -11.22
CA GLY A 760 25.57 5.55 -11.16
C GLY A 760 25.08 6.23 -12.44
N LEU A 761 25.98 6.63 -13.34
CA LEU A 761 25.64 7.27 -14.61
C LEU A 761 25.41 6.25 -15.73
N PRO A 762 24.54 6.56 -16.70
CA PRO A 762 24.42 5.79 -17.94
C PRO A 762 25.78 5.67 -18.66
N ALA A 763 26.04 4.52 -19.29
CA ALA A 763 27.35 4.18 -19.85
C ALA A 763 27.94 5.25 -20.80
N HIS A 764 27.08 5.90 -21.61
CA HIS A 764 27.49 6.94 -22.56
C HIS A 764 27.94 8.25 -21.89
N TYR A 765 27.51 8.53 -20.65
CA TYR A 765 27.93 9.72 -19.90
C TYR A 765 29.21 9.51 -19.08
N ARG A 766 29.57 8.26 -18.76
CA ARG A 766 30.69 7.95 -17.84
C ARG A 766 32.03 8.53 -18.32
N HIS A 767 32.33 8.41 -19.61
CA HIS A 767 33.60 8.93 -20.16
C HIS A 767 33.65 10.46 -20.14
N SER A 768 32.55 11.14 -20.51
CA SER A 768 32.46 12.61 -20.47
C SER A 768 32.61 13.13 -19.03
N PHE A 769 31.87 12.51 -18.09
CA PHE A 769 31.91 12.81 -16.67
C PHE A 769 33.33 12.68 -16.10
N ARG A 770 34.01 11.55 -16.36
CA ARG A 770 35.39 11.36 -15.94
C ARG A 770 36.29 12.45 -16.49
N LYS A 771 36.28 12.65 -17.82
CA LYS A 771 37.20 13.59 -18.48
C LYS A 771 37.13 15.02 -17.92
N LYS A 772 35.96 15.47 -17.48
CA LYS A 772 35.79 16.82 -16.90
C LYS A 772 36.16 16.93 -15.43
N ILE A 773 36.03 15.84 -14.68
CA ILE A 773 36.39 15.80 -13.25
C ILE A 773 37.89 15.45 -13.07
N ILE A 774 38.58 15.03 -14.15
CA ILE A 774 40.04 14.97 -14.19
C ILE A 774 40.60 16.35 -13.87
N GLY A 775 41.44 16.44 -12.83
CA GLY A 775 42.12 17.67 -12.42
C GLY A 775 41.93 18.06 -10.95
N LEU A 776 41.20 17.27 -10.15
CA LEU A 776 41.19 17.40 -8.69
C LEU A 776 42.59 17.10 -8.13
N SER A 777 43.43 18.14 -8.05
CA SER A 777 44.87 18.01 -7.80
C SER A 777 45.27 18.25 -6.34
N SER A 778 44.30 18.56 -5.49
CA SER A 778 44.54 18.99 -4.11
C SER A 778 43.68 18.22 -3.13
N PRO A 779 44.27 17.71 -2.02
CA PRO A 779 43.49 17.17 -0.92
C PRO A 779 42.44 18.16 -0.42
N MET A 780 41.22 17.69 -0.18
CA MET A 780 40.10 18.55 0.18
C MET A 780 39.16 17.86 1.17
N LYS A 781 38.25 18.65 1.75
CA LYS A 781 37.15 18.13 2.59
C LYS A 781 36.05 17.50 1.73
N THR A 782 35.23 16.65 2.34
CA THR A 782 34.08 16.01 1.68
C THR A 782 33.09 17.03 1.13
N VAL A 783 32.84 18.11 1.88
CA VAL A 783 31.93 19.19 1.49
C VAL A 783 32.43 19.96 0.27
N GLU A 784 33.73 20.26 0.24
CA GLU A 784 34.38 20.92 -0.89
C GLU A 784 34.30 20.04 -2.14
N PHE A 785 34.56 18.74 -2.00
CA PHE A 785 34.44 17.76 -3.08
C PHE A 785 33.01 17.70 -3.65
N ARG A 786 32.00 17.58 -2.79
CA ARG A 786 30.59 17.54 -3.23
C ARG A 786 30.20 18.82 -3.97
N ASN A 787 30.53 19.99 -3.43
CA ASN A 787 30.20 21.28 -4.05
C ASN A 787 30.87 21.44 -5.42
N HIS A 788 32.13 21.01 -5.54
CA HIS A 788 32.82 20.98 -6.83
C HIS A 788 32.09 20.07 -7.82
N LEU A 789 31.72 18.86 -7.40
CA LEU A 789 31.02 17.89 -8.25
C LEU A 789 29.67 18.42 -8.76
N LEU A 790 28.84 18.99 -7.87
CA LEU A 790 27.55 19.58 -8.25
C LEU A 790 27.72 20.77 -9.20
N GLY A 791 28.73 21.62 -8.97
CA GLY A 791 29.05 22.74 -9.86
C GLY A 791 29.41 22.27 -11.26
N GLN A 792 30.17 21.18 -11.40
CA GLN A 792 30.52 20.61 -12.71
C GLN A 792 29.31 19.98 -13.42
N ILE A 793 28.44 19.29 -12.68
CA ILE A 793 27.22 18.68 -13.25
C ILE A 793 26.27 19.75 -13.80
N GLN A 794 26.07 20.86 -13.08
CA GLN A 794 25.19 21.96 -13.52
C GLN A 794 25.68 22.68 -14.79
N GLN A 795 26.99 22.72 -15.03
CA GLN A 795 27.57 23.38 -16.21
C GLN A 795 27.44 22.55 -17.50
N GLU A 796 27.06 21.28 -17.43
CA GLU A 796 26.95 20.41 -18.60
C GLU A 796 25.51 20.31 -19.11
N ARG A 797 25.24 21.00 -20.24
CA ARG A 797 23.95 20.91 -20.94
C ARG A 797 23.51 19.48 -21.22
N GLY A 798 24.41 18.51 -21.42
CA GLY A 798 24.06 17.10 -21.67
C GLY A 798 23.71 16.26 -20.44
N LEU A 799 24.13 16.66 -19.23
CA LEU A 799 23.79 16.00 -17.95
C LEU A 799 22.61 16.68 -17.25
N GLY A 800 22.23 17.90 -17.68
CA GLY A 800 21.08 18.67 -17.21
C GLY A 800 19.93 18.85 -18.21
N ALA A 801 20.09 18.49 -19.50
CA ALA A 801 19.02 18.62 -20.49
C ALA A 801 18.22 17.31 -20.62
N GLN A 802 17.14 17.21 -19.84
CA GLN A 802 15.88 16.50 -20.13
C GLN A 802 15.11 16.32 -18.81
N GLU A 803 14.54 17.39 -18.24
CA GLU A 803 13.63 17.39 -17.06
C GLU A 803 14.04 16.61 -15.78
N ARG A 804 15.15 15.86 -15.78
CA ARG A 804 15.74 15.06 -14.71
C ARG A 804 17.25 15.08 -14.89
N ALA A 805 17.99 15.55 -13.89
CA ALA A 805 19.44 15.49 -13.89
C ALA A 805 19.92 14.02 -14.01
N ALA A 806 20.97 13.77 -14.78
CA ALA A 806 21.54 12.43 -14.95
C ALA A 806 22.04 11.81 -13.62
N LEU A 807 22.26 12.64 -12.59
CA LEU A 807 22.63 12.25 -11.23
C LEU A 807 22.04 13.25 -10.23
N SER A 808 21.31 12.78 -9.21
CA SER A 808 20.77 13.64 -8.16
C SER A 808 21.78 13.84 -7.01
N SER A 809 21.62 14.94 -6.26
CA SER A 809 22.37 15.17 -5.01
C SER A 809 22.24 14.02 -4.03
N ASP A 810 21.04 13.44 -3.92
CA ASP A 810 20.75 12.35 -2.99
C ASP A 810 21.57 11.09 -3.29
N VAL A 811 21.79 10.79 -4.58
CA VAL A 811 22.62 9.66 -5.00
C VAL A 811 24.09 9.90 -4.64
N ILE A 812 24.58 11.14 -4.79
CA ILE A 812 25.94 11.52 -4.39
C ILE A 812 26.08 11.39 -2.87
N ASP A 813 25.19 12.02 -2.11
CA ASP A 813 25.26 12.09 -0.65
C ASP A 813 25.10 10.70 -0.02
N GLY A 814 24.19 9.88 -0.54
CA GLY A 814 24.06 8.47 -0.13
C GLY A 814 25.30 7.64 -0.49
N THR A 815 25.93 7.89 -1.64
CA THR A 815 27.20 7.21 -1.98
C THR A 815 28.32 7.60 -1.02
N LEU A 816 28.43 8.88 -0.66
CA LEU A 816 29.40 9.35 0.33
C LEU A 816 29.14 8.72 1.71
N TYR A 817 27.89 8.68 2.15
CA TYR A 817 27.50 8.07 3.42
C TYR A 817 27.90 6.59 3.52
N ASN A 818 27.67 5.83 2.45
CA ASN A 818 27.97 4.40 2.42
C ASN A 818 29.47 4.10 2.38
N LEU A 819 30.27 4.94 1.73
CA LEU A 819 31.69 4.65 1.44
C LEU A 819 32.66 5.23 2.46
N LEU A 820 32.30 6.34 3.12
CA LEU A 820 33.19 7.07 4.01
C LEU A 820 33.25 6.48 5.45
N PRO A 821 34.39 6.66 6.15
CA PRO A 821 35.65 7.21 5.67
C PRO A 821 36.43 6.21 4.79
N LEU A 822 37.21 6.74 3.85
CA LEU A 822 38.15 5.97 3.02
C LEU A 822 39.51 5.89 3.72
N PHE A 823 40.27 4.83 3.45
CA PHE A 823 41.61 4.63 4.03
C PHE A 823 42.55 3.85 3.11
N SER A 824 43.87 3.89 3.39
CA SER A 824 44.87 3.14 2.61
C SER A 824 44.72 1.64 2.83
N ILE A 825 44.87 0.82 1.78
CA ILE A 825 44.86 -0.65 1.89
C ILE A 825 45.91 -1.18 2.89
N GLU A 826 46.99 -0.43 3.13
CA GLU A 826 48.04 -0.77 4.09
C GLU A 826 47.51 -0.86 5.54
N GLU A 827 46.48 -0.06 5.87
CA GLU A 827 45.87 -0.05 7.21
C GLU A 827 44.83 -1.18 7.41
N LEU A 828 44.48 -1.93 6.36
CA LEU A 828 43.41 -2.94 6.42
C LEU A 828 43.69 -3.99 7.49
N GLU A 829 44.94 -4.46 7.60
CA GLU A 829 45.29 -5.50 8.58
C GLU A 829 45.08 -5.01 10.01
N GLU A 830 45.52 -3.79 10.32
CA GLU A 830 45.38 -3.18 11.63
C GLU A 830 43.90 -2.93 11.98
N ARG A 831 43.15 -2.33 11.05
CA ARG A 831 41.73 -2.01 11.27
C ARG A 831 40.89 -3.26 11.51
N VAL A 832 41.13 -4.35 10.75
CA VAL A 832 40.45 -5.63 10.96
C VAL A 832 40.78 -6.21 12.35
N LYS A 833 42.05 -6.17 12.78
CA LYS A 833 42.43 -6.60 14.13
C LYS A 833 41.75 -5.77 15.22
N ASN A 834 41.68 -4.46 15.05
CA ASN A 834 41.00 -3.56 15.99
C ASN A 834 39.50 -3.89 16.10
N VAL A 835 38.83 -4.15 14.98
CA VAL A 835 37.42 -4.59 14.97
C VAL A 835 37.26 -5.90 15.74
N PHE A 836 38.08 -6.92 15.49
CA PHE A 836 37.97 -8.19 16.22
C PHE A 836 38.38 -8.07 17.70
N LYS A 837 39.24 -7.12 18.06
CA LYS A 837 39.54 -6.79 19.46
C LYS A 837 38.32 -6.20 20.17
N GLU A 838 37.54 -5.34 19.52
CA GLU A 838 36.26 -4.85 20.06
C GLU A 838 35.20 -5.96 20.17
N LEU A 839 35.27 -6.96 19.29
CA LEU A 839 34.34 -8.10 19.27
C LEU A 839 34.78 -9.29 20.13
N LYS A 840 35.89 -9.21 20.86
CA LYS A 840 36.54 -10.32 21.57
C LYS A 840 35.61 -11.07 22.54
N ASP A 841 34.62 -10.39 23.12
CA ASP A 841 33.68 -10.96 24.09
C ASP A 841 32.58 -11.79 23.40
N ILE A 842 32.44 -11.65 22.08
CA ILE A 842 31.42 -12.30 21.25
C ILE A 842 32.05 -13.33 20.29
N ILE A 843 33.24 -13.02 19.78
CA ILE A 843 34.00 -13.89 18.88
C ILE A 843 35.49 -13.76 19.16
N PHE A 844 36.11 -14.89 19.50
CA PHE A 844 37.55 -15.02 19.65
C PHE A 844 38.11 -15.80 18.47
N ILE A 845 38.97 -15.16 17.68
CA ILE A 845 39.68 -15.80 16.56
C ILE A 845 40.94 -16.47 17.11
N ASP A 846 40.93 -17.80 17.11
CA ASP A 846 42.11 -18.61 17.46
C ASP A 846 43.09 -18.62 16.28
N GLU A 847 44.16 -17.83 16.36
CA GLU A 847 45.20 -17.69 15.32
C GLU A 847 45.85 -19.03 14.93
N ASN A 848 45.85 -20.04 15.81
CA ASN A 848 46.38 -21.37 15.45
C ASN A 848 45.45 -22.13 14.50
N LYS A 849 44.14 -21.86 14.58
CA LYS A 849 43.10 -22.51 13.75
C LYS A 849 42.74 -21.68 12.53
N PHE A 850 42.84 -20.37 12.64
CA PHE A 850 42.56 -19.43 11.58
C PHE A 850 43.60 -18.31 11.61
N PRO A 851 44.76 -18.49 10.94
CA PRO A 851 45.80 -17.47 10.81
C PRO A 851 45.28 -16.23 10.08
N LEU A 852 44.76 -15.27 10.84
CA LEU A 852 44.05 -14.10 10.32
C LEU A 852 44.95 -13.26 9.42
N GLN A 853 46.20 -13.07 9.84
CA GLN A 853 47.20 -12.31 9.09
C GLN A 853 47.48 -12.93 7.71
N ALA A 854 47.56 -14.27 7.62
CA ALA A 854 47.81 -14.94 6.35
C ALA A 854 46.61 -14.80 5.40
N CYS A 855 45.38 -14.91 5.93
CA CYS A 855 44.14 -14.67 5.16
C CYS A 855 44.10 -13.23 4.60
N LEU A 856 44.43 -12.23 5.43
CA LEU A 856 44.43 -10.83 5.02
C LEU A 856 45.51 -10.54 3.97
N ARG A 857 46.71 -11.10 4.12
CA ARG A 857 47.78 -10.98 3.09
C ARG A 857 47.37 -11.62 1.76
N ALA A 858 46.73 -12.80 1.79
CA ALA A 858 46.22 -13.45 0.59
C ALA A 858 45.17 -12.58 -0.13
N LEU A 859 44.28 -11.95 0.65
CA LEU A 859 43.23 -11.05 0.15
C LEU A 859 43.81 -9.74 -0.43
N ILE A 860 44.79 -9.13 0.22
CA ILE A 860 45.47 -7.94 -0.30
C ILE A 860 46.18 -8.28 -1.61
N LYS A 861 46.85 -9.44 -1.67
CA LYS A 861 47.54 -9.92 -2.88
C LYS A 861 46.60 -10.17 -4.06
N SER A 862 45.36 -10.59 -3.81
CA SER A 862 44.35 -10.79 -4.87
C SER A 862 43.77 -9.47 -5.40
N SER A 863 44.05 -8.33 -4.74
CA SER A 863 43.55 -7.01 -5.11
C SER A 863 44.67 -6.02 -5.47
N PRO A 864 45.59 -6.33 -6.41
CA PRO A 864 46.83 -5.56 -6.63
C PRO A 864 46.61 -4.13 -7.13
N LYS A 865 45.41 -3.81 -7.66
CA LYS A 865 45.04 -2.47 -8.14
C LYS A 865 44.33 -1.63 -7.08
N THR A 866 43.96 -2.23 -5.95
CA THR A 866 43.23 -1.55 -4.88
C THR A 866 44.22 -0.80 -4.00
N LYS A 867 44.15 0.52 -4.02
CA LYS A 867 44.98 1.39 -3.15
C LYS A 867 44.22 1.93 -1.95
N VAL A 868 42.94 2.21 -2.15
CA VAL A 868 42.02 2.75 -1.14
C VAL A 868 40.99 1.69 -0.80
N VAL A 869 40.58 1.60 0.47
CA VAL A 869 39.52 0.72 0.97
C VAL A 869 38.41 1.57 1.58
N THR A 870 37.15 1.15 1.38
CA THR A 870 35.97 1.86 1.88
C THR A 870 35.51 1.33 3.23
N SER A 871 34.72 2.13 3.96
CA SER A 871 34.03 1.69 5.18
C SER A 871 33.18 0.44 4.93
N GLN A 872 32.41 0.42 3.84
CA GLN A 872 31.61 -0.74 3.44
C GLN A 872 32.48 -1.98 3.20
N ALA A 873 33.58 -1.83 2.46
CA ALA A 873 34.49 -2.94 2.18
C ALA A 873 35.16 -3.50 3.44
N LEU A 874 35.54 -2.64 4.40
CA LEU A 874 36.04 -3.09 5.70
C LEU A 874 35.02 -3.95 6.45
N GLN A 875 33.76 -3.51 6.48
CA GLN A 875 32.68 -4.27 7.10
C GLN A 875 32.46 -5.61 6.41
N ASP A 876 32.46 -5.62 5.08
CA ASP A 876 32.29 -6.83 4.26
C ASP A 876 33.44 -7.82 4.44
N VAL A 877 34.69 -7.34 4.55
CA VAL A 877 35.85 -8.17 4.91
C VAL A 877 35.70 -8.78 6.30
N CYS A 878 35.30 -7.98 7.30
CA CYS A 878 35.08 -8.51 8.65
C CYS A 878 33.98 -9.58 8.67
N LYS A 879 32.84 -9.33 7.99
CA LYS A 879 31.73 -10.30 7.89
C LYS A 879 32.14 -11.56 7.12
N ALA A 880 32.94 -11.44 6.05
CA ALA A 880 33.51 -12.55 5.30
C ALA A 880 34.40 -13.42 6.18
N ILE A 881 35.26 -12.81 7.00
CA ILE A 881 36.12 -13.52 7.96
C ILE A 881 35.28 -14.25 9.01
N VAL A 882 34.24 -13.62 9.56
CA VAL A 882 33.30 -14.29 10.49
C VAL A 882 32.66 -15.53 9.83
N CYS A 883 32.17 -15.38 8.60
CA CYS A 883 31.55 -16.47 7.83
C CYS A 883 32.53 -17.65 7.60
N LEU A 884 33.78 -17.35 7.22
CA LEU A 884 34.82 -18.36 7.00
C LEU A 884 35.27 -19.02 8.31
N TYR A 885 35.48 -18.24 9.36
CA TYR A 885 35.94 -18.72 10.67
C TYR A 885 34.92 -19.65 11.31
N LEU A 886 33.64 -19.25 11.32
CA LEU A 886 32.57 -20.03 11.90
C LEU A 886 32.16 -21.23 11.02
N ASP A 887 32.50 -21.22 9.73
CA ASP A 887 32.06 -22.19 8.73
C ASP A 887 30.51 -22.32 8.75
N ARG A 888 29.83 -21.16 8.88
CA ARG A 888 28.38 -21.02 9.03
C ARG A 888 27.88 -19.81 8.25
N THR A 889 26.67 -19.93 7.73
CA THR A 889 25.96 -18.87 7.01
C THR A 889 24.91 -18.15 7.86
N CYS A 890 24.53 -18.73 9.00
CA CYS A 890 23.58 -18.17 9.94
C CYS A 890 23.92 -18.54 11.39
N CYS A 891 23.61 -17.64 12.33
CA CYS A 891 24.02 -17.66 13.72
C CYS A 891 22.90 -17.15 14.66
N SER A 892 23.06 -17.36 15.96
CA SER A 892 22.19 -16.80 17.00
C SER A 892 22.49 -15.33 17.33
N LEU A 893 23.62 -14.80 16.85
CA LEU A 893 24.09 -13.45 17.09
C LEU A 893 24.10 -12.66 15.78
N ASP A 894 23.61 -11.42 15.83
CA ASP A 894 23.58 -10.52 14.67
C ASP A 894 24.96 -9.92 14.41
N TYR A 895 25.83 -10.65 13.72
CA TYR A 895 27.15 -10.13 13.36
C TYR A 895 27.10 -8.98 12.36
N HIS A 896 26.01 -8.78 11.61
CA HIS A 896 25.87 -7.57 10.80
C HIS A 896 25.85 -6.35 11.71
N LEU A 897 24.96 -6.34 12.70
CA LEU A 897 24.87 -5.28 13.69
C LEU A 897 26.15 -5.12 14.52
N ARG A 898 26.72 -6.23 15.03
CA ARG A 898 27.93 -6.17 15.87
C ARG A 898 29.13 -5.60 15.13
N VAL A 899 29.37 -6.02 13.88
CA VAL A 899 30.46 -5.48 13.06
C VAL A 899 30.24 -4.00 12.79
N THR A 900 29.02 -3.59 12.41
CA THR A 900 28.69 -2.18 12.16
C THR A 900 28.91 -1.31 13.40
N GLN A 901 28.43 -1.74 14.57
CA GLN A 901 28.66 -1.03 15.84
C GLN A 901 30.15 -0.91 16.18
N ALA A 902 30.94 -1.97 15.96
CA ALA A 902 32.38 -1.95 16.22
C ALA A 902 33.12 -0.97 15.31
N VAL A 903 32.84 -0.96 14.00
CA VAL A 903 33.48 -0.01 13.08
C VAL A 903 33.06 1.43 13.34
N GLN A 904 31.81 1.67 13.74
CA GLN A 904 31.32 2.99 14.12
C GLN A 904 32.03 3.51 15.38
N LYS A 905 32.14 2.67 16.41
CA LYS A 905 32.83 3.00 17.67
C LYS A 905 34.31 3.33 17.46
N LEU A 906 34.97 2.63 16.54
CA LEU A 906 36.37 2.84 16.19
C LEU A 906 36.59 4.03 15.24
N GLY A 907 35.52 4.67 14.76
CA GLY A 907 35.60 5.77 13.78
C GLY A 907 35.99 5.33 12.38
N TYR A 908 35.77 4.05 12.03
CA TYR A 908 36.03 3.48 10.71
C TYR A 908 34.80 3.46 9.78
N ALA A 909 33.67 3.97 10.26
CA ALA A 909 32.43 4.16 9.51
C ALA A 909 31.76 5.47 9.92
N MET A 910 30.79 5.93 9.14
CA MET A 910 29.92 7.04 9.54
C MET A 910 29.28 6.77 10.91
N PRO A 911 29.16 7.78 11.79
CA PRO A 911 28.53 7.61 13.10
C PRO A 911 27.12 7.04 13.00
N SER A 912 26.67 6.37 14.06
CA SER A 912 25.32 5.80 14.13
C SER A 912 24.27 6.86 13.85
N SER A 913 23.36 6.58 12.92
CA SER A 913 22.22 7.44 12.64
C SER A 913 21.25 7.48 13.83
N ILE A 914 20.46 8.54 13.92
CA ILE A 914 19.47 8.73 14.98
C ILE A 914 18.15 8.14 14.51
N PHE A 915 17.99 6.82 14.65
CA PHE A 915 16.73 6.14 14.35
C PHE A 915 15.58 6.66 15.20
N PHE A 916 14.46 7.01 14.57
CA PHE A 916 13.26 7.39 15.32
C PHE A 916 11.99 6.70 14.83
N ALA A 917 11.93 6.17 13.60
CA ALA A 917 10.70 5.55 13.11
C ALA A 917 10.91 4.41 12.08
N ASP A 918 9.94 3.50 12.04
CA ASP A 918 9.73 2.52 10.97
C ASP A 918 8.96 3.19 9.83
N THR A 919 9.45 3.13 8.59
CA THR A 919 8.74 3.68 7.42
C THR A 919 7.56 2.81 6.99
N ASN A 920 7.40 1.62 7.58
CA ASN A 920 6.59 0.52 7.06
C ASN A 920 7.10 -0.07 5.72
N TRP A 921 8.06 0.55 5.03
CA TRP A 921 8.63 0.04 3.78
C TRP A 921 9.52 -1.18 4.03
N VAL A 922 9.79 -1.93 2.97
CA VAL A 922 10.39 -3.27 3.05
C VAL A 922 11.77 -3.28 3.72
N LYS A 923 12.59 -2.23 3.50
CA LYS A 923 14.01 -2.18 3.93
C LYS A 923 14.39 -0.95 4.75
N ASP A 924 13.55 0.08 4.77
CA ASP A 924 13.95 1.43 5.15
C ASP A 924 13.38 1.85 6.52
N TYR A 925 14.14 2.67 7.23
CA TYR A 925 13.77 3.31 8.49
C TYR A 925 14.01 4.81 8.37
N PHE A 926 13.25 5.63 9.10
CA PHE A 926 13.54 7.05 9.20
C PHE A 926 14.57 7.30 10.30
N ALA A 927 15.61 8.05 9.93
CA ALA A 927 16.64 8.48 10.85
C ALA A 927 17.10 9.90 10.55
N PHE A 928 17.67 10.58 11.54
CA PHE A 928 18.43 11.80 11.31
C PHE A 928 19.91 11.47 11.13
N VAL A 929 20.52 12.11 10.14
CA VAL A 929 21.93 11.94 9.79
C VAL A 929 22.53 13.32 9.54
N VAL A 930 23.76 13.56 10.01
CA VAL A 930 24.53 14.70 9.54
C VAL A 930 25.12 14.32 8.18
N ASN A 931 24.65 14.97 7.12
CA ASN A 931 24.98 14.61 5.75
C ASN A 931 26.49 14.84 5.50
N PRO A 932 27.25 13.80 5.10
CA PRO A 932 28.70 13.91 4.91
C PRO A 932 29.10 14.86 3.77
N GLY A 933 28.16 15.13 2.86
CA GLY A 933 28.35 15.97 1.70
C GLY A 933 28.19 17.47 1.97
N ASN A 934 27.42 17.89 2.98
CA ASN A 934 27.19 19.32 3.27
C ASN A 934 27.35 19.70 4.77
N GLY A 935 27.41 18.72 5.67
CA GLY A 935 27.57 18.92 7.11
C GLY A 935 26.30 19.30 7.87
N SER A 936 25.12 19.32 7.22
CA SER A 936 23.84 19.63 7.88
C SER A 936 23.13 18.38 8.41
N LEU A 937 22.39 18.54 9.51
CA LEU A 937 21.46 17.51 10.00
C LEU A 937 20.23 17.44 9.08
N GLU A 938 19.89 16.26 8.60
CA GLU A 938 18.82 16.03 7.64
C GLU A 938 18.00 14.78 8.00
N LEU A 939 16.78 14.70 7.46
CA LEU A 939 15.97 13.48 7.47
C LEU A 939 16.43 12.53 6.37
N TRP A 940 16.70 11.28 6.73
CA TRP A 940 17.19 10.25 5.83
C TRP A 940 16.32 9.00 5.92
N ARG A 941 16.30 8.24 4.82
CA ARG A 941 15.90 6.83 4.83
C ARG A 941 17.16 5.97 4.88
N VAL A 942 17.23 5.10 5.87
CA VAL A 942 18.41 4.26 6.13
C VAL A 942 18.01 2.80 6.27
N ASP A 943 18.96 1.89 6.05
CA ASP A 943 18.74 0.47 6.33
C ASP A 943 18.66 0.19 7.85
N VAL A 944 18.31 -1.06 8.18
CA VAL A 944 18.17 -1.51 9.58
C VAL A 944 19.44 -1.35 10.44
N LEU A 945 20.61 -1.23 9.80
CA LEU A 945 21.89 -1.06 10.49
C LEU A 945 22.31 0.41 10.60
N GLY A 946 21.71 1.32 9.82
CA GLY A 946 22.15 2.70 9.69
C GLY A 946 23.52 2.78 9.02
N SER A 947 23.83 1.81 8.17
CA SER A 947 25.10 1.70 7.44
C SER A 947 24.96 2.16 5.99
N THR A 948 23.74 2.07 5.46
CA THR A 948 23.40 2.58 4.13
C THR A 948 22.16 3.46 4.19
N GLY A 949 22.10 4.47 3.31
CA GLY A 949 20.94 5.36 3.28
C GLY A 949 21.02 6.47 2.24
N TYR A 950 19.93 7.22 2.13
CA TYR A 950 19.78 8.35 1.22
C TYR A 950 19.05 9.49 1.92
N PRO A 951 19.41 10.77 1.63
CA PRO A 951 18.63 11.92 2.06
C PRO A 951 17.19 11.86 1.54
N MET A 952 16.26 12.41 2.31
CA MET A 952 14.88 12.63 1.89
C MET A 952 14.73 14.09 1.41
N SER A 953 15.53 14.53 0.43
CA SER A 953 15.52 15.92 -0.06
C SER A 953 14.14 16.37 -0.57
N LEU A 954 13.40 15.42 -1.15
CA LEU A 954 12.02 15.64 -1.60
C LEU A 954 11.07 16.02 -0.46
N TRP A 955 11.40 15.72 0.80
CA TRP A 955 10.61 16.09 1.98
C TRP A 955 11.17 17.32 2.71
N GLU A 956 12.23 17.96 2.20
CA GLU A 956 12.86 19.10 2.85
C GLU A 956 11.87 20.25 3.08
N HIS A 957 10.94 20.47 2.15
CA HIS A 957 9.89 21.48 2.25
C HIS A 957 8.90 21.25 3.42
N TRP A 958 8.81 20.02 3.95
CA TRP A 958 8.05 19.68 5.15
C TRP A 958 8.82 19.89 6.46
N LEU A 959 10.11 20.21 6.36
CA LEU A 959 11.06 20.27 7.48
C LEU A 959 11.81 21.59 7.59
N ASN A 960 11.65 22.50 6.61
CA ASN A 960 12.37 23.78 6.53
C ASN A 960 11.48 25.01 6.78
N GLY A 961 10.24 24.80 7.26
CA GLY A 961 9.30 25.88 7.54
C GLY A 961 8.58 26.47 6.31
N SER A 962 8.84 25.99 5.09
CA SER A 962 8.19 26.56 3.90
C SER A 962 6.67 26.32 3.84
N GLN A 963 6.17 25.23 4.42
CA GLN A 963 4.75 24.84 4.34
C GLN A 963 4.04 24.85 5.71
N ARG A 964 3.51 26.01 6.12
CA ARG A 964 2.86 26.20 7.45
C ARG A 964 1.59 25.37 7.69
N GLN A 965 0.89 24.97 6.63
CA GLN A 965 -0.36 24.21 6.74
C GLN A 965 -0.12 22.71 6.96
N SER A 966 1.09 22.23 6.68
CA SER A 966 1.46 20.83 6.75
C SER A 966 2.13 20.50 8.07
N GLN A 967 1.49 19.61 8.84
CA GLN A 967 1.93 19.28 10.20
C GLN A 967 2.34 17.82 10.31
N TRP A 968 3.38 17.60 11.10
CA TRP A 968 3.73 16.28 11.63
C TRP A 968 2.88 15.99 12.86
N GLY A 969 2.49 14.74 13.08
CA GLY A 969 1.66 14.40 14.24
C GLY A 969 1.95 13.03 14.83
N VAL A 970 1.89 12.94 16.15
CA VAL A 970 2.08 11.71 16.93
C VAL A 970 0.79 11.42 17.71
N TYR A 971 0.43 10.14 17.83
CA TYR A 971 -0.68 9.68 18.67
C TYR A 971 -0.14 9.16 20.00
N PRO A 972 -0.01 10.01 21.04
CA PRO A 972 0.81 9.75 22.21
C PRO A 972 0.28 8.66 23.16
N ARG A 973 -0.91 8.10 22.91
CA ARG A 973 -1.61 7.20 23.83
C ARG A 973 -1.78 5.80 23.23
N PRO A 974 -0.80 4.89 23.35
CA PRO A 974 -0.85 3.54 22.77
C PRO A 974 -2.05 2.68 23.18
N TYR A 975 -2.58 2.91 24.38
CA TYR A 975 -3.78 2.22 24.85
C TYR A 975 -5.04 2.58 24.05
N GLU A 976 -5.01 3.65 23.26
CA GLU A 976 -6.14 4.05 22.41
C GLU A 976 -6.30 3.17 21.17
N TYR A 977 -5.25 2.46 20.79
CA TYR A 977 -5.19 1.55 19.64
C TYR A 977 -4.71 0.16 20.08
N THR A 978 -5.20 -0.29 21.23
CA THR A 978 -5.03 -1.65 21.78
C THR A 978 -6.41 -2.19 22.21
N PHE A 979 -6.70 -3.47 21.96
CA PHE A 979 -7.95 -4.15 22.38
C PHE A 979 -7.91 -4.69 23.80
#